data_AF-A0A6P6P4G4-F1
#
_entry.id   AF-A0A6P6P4G4-F1
#
_cell.length_a   1.000
_cell.length_b   1.000
_cell.length_c   1.000
_cell.angle_alpha   90.00
_cell.angle_beta   90.00
_cell.angle_gamma   90.00
#
_symmetry.space_group_name_H-M   'P 1'
#
loop_
_entity.id
_entity.type
_entity.pdbx_description
1 polymer ?
#
loop_
_entity_poly.entity_id
_entity_poly.type
_entity_poly.pdbx_seq_one_letter_code
_entity_poly.pdbx_strand_id
1 'polypeptide(L)'
;MQRSTSVDPTKMGAGRAIAVLTSGGDAQGMNAAVRATVRVGIYTGAKVYFVHEGYQGLVDGGDNIRQATWESVSMMLQLGGTVIGSARCQDFRSKEGRAKAACNLVKLGITNLCVIGGDGSLTGANEFRNEWSELLQILLKAGKITAEEAKRSSHLNIVGMVGSIDNDFCGTDMTIGTDSALHRIMEVVDAITTTAQSHQRSFILEVMGRHCGYLALVTALACGADWVFIPEMPPDEGWEDHLCRRLTYQRSIGNRLNVIIVAEGALDRHGKPITCDIIKNLVTKKLGFDTRATVLGHVQRGGTPSAFDRILGSRMGVEAVMALLEATPNTPACVVSLSGNMAVRLPLMECVQVTKEVTTAMAEGRFEDAIKLRGKSFENNWNTYKLLAHVTSPDVKSNINIGILNVGAPCAGMNAAVRSAVRIGILQGHNMLAVHDGFDGLAHGTIEPMTWGYVGGWTGKGGSNLGTKRSLPASMIEEISLNIAKFNIHALVIIGGFEAFVGGLELVTAREKYEELCIPLVVIPATVSNNVPGSDFSIGADTALNTITTTCDRIKQSAAGTKRRVFIIETMGGFCGYLATMAGLAAGADAAYIYEDPFSIHDLETNVEHLLEKMKTTVKRGLILRNEKCNANYTTDFLFNLYSEEGKGVFDCRKNVLGHMQQGGTPTPFDRNFGTKMGAKAVLWLTDKLKECYRHGRIFANTPDSACVLGMKKRAMIFQPLSDLKEDTDFEHRIPKTQWWLKLRPILKILAKYKITLDTSETATLEHVIKKRGTV
;
A
#
# COMPACT_ATOMS: atom_id res chain seq x y z
N MET A 1 26.31 33.66 -8.36
CA MET A 1 25.03 32.94 -8.51
C MET A 1 24.63 32.94 -9.98
N GLN A 2 25.06 31.94 -10.76
CA GLN A 2 24.50 31.72 -12.10
C GLN A 2 23.09 31.17 -11.93
N ARG A 3 22.08 31.91 -12.42
CA ARG A 3 20.71 31.40 -12.56
C ARG A 3 20.78 30.16 -13.45
N SER A 4 20.52 28.97 -12.90
CA SER A 4 20.31 27.77 -13.71
C SER A 4 19.11 28.03 -14.62
N THR A 5 19.34 28.08 -15.92
CA THR A 5 18.28 28.11 -16.93
C THR A 5 17.32 26.95 -16.66
N SER A 6 16.05 27.25 -16.39
CA SER A 6 15.01 26.25 -16.23
C SER A 6 14.90 25.47 -17.54
N VAL A 7 15.45 24.25 -17.56
CA VAL A 7 15.35 23.36 -18.72
C VAL A 7 13.87 23.01 -18.89
N ASP A 8 13.31 23.24 -20.08
CA ASP A 8 11.97 22.79 -20.44
C ASP A 8 11.87 21.27 -20.17
N PRO A 9 11.05 20.83 -19.19
CA PRO A 9 11.00 19.43 -18.81
C PRO A 9 10.60 18.50 -19.97
N THR A 10 9.86 19.03 -20.96
CA THR A 10 9.45 18.29 -22.15
C THR A 10 10.59 18.03 -23.13
N LYS A 11 11.77 18.61 -22.90
CA LYS A 11 12.97 18.49 -23.74
C LYS A 11 14.17 17.86 -23.04
N MET A 12 14.04 17.48 -21.77
CA MET A 12 15.14 16.88 -20.99
C MET A 12 15.72 15.60 -21.62
N GLY A 13 14.88 14.83 -22.30
CA GLY A 13 15.23 13.59 -22.97
C GLY A 13 15.53 13.71 -24.46
N ALA A 14 15.52 14.93 -25.04
CA ALA A 14 15.73 15.12 -26.46
C ALA A 14 17.08 14.53 -26.91
N GLY A 15 17.04 13.66 -27.94
CA GLY A 15 18.22 12.97 -28.45
C GLY A 15 18.69 11.76 -27.62
N ARG A 16 18.00 11.42 -26.53
CA ARG A 16 18.27 10.23 -25.71
C ARG A 16 17.30 9.09 -26.03
N ALA A 17 17.76 7.87 -25.78
CA ALA A 17 16.92 6.68 -25.88
C ALA A 17 16.95 5.86 -24.59
N ILE A 18 15.78 5.37 -24.19
CA ILE A 18 15.54 4.55 -22.99
C ILE A 18 14.98 3.20 -23.44
N ALA A 19 15.56 2.10 -22.96
CA ALA A 19 14.95 0.77 -23.06
C ALA A 19 14.33 0.38 -21.72
N VAL A 20 13.12 -0.21 -21.76
CA VAL A 20 12.46 -0.79 -20.59
C VAL A 20 12.24 -2.28 -20.78
N LEU A 21 12.55 -3.06 -19.75
CA LEU A 21 12.40 -4.52 -19.77
C LEU A 21 11.88 -5.03 -18.43
N THR A 22 11.17 -6.16 -18.48
CA THR A 22 10.80 -6.94 -17.30
C THR A 22 11.57 -8.25 -17.30
N SER A 23 12.18 -8.59 -16.16
CA SER A 23 12.99 -9.81 -16.03
C SER A 23 12.78 -10.49 -14.68
N GLY A 24 12.74 -11.82 -14.69
CA GLY A 24 12.47 -12.65 -13.51
C GLY A 24 11.00 -13.08 -13.45
N GLY A 25 10.55 -13.50 -12.26
CA GLY A 25 9.15 -13.84 -12.05
C GLY A 25 8.28 -12.59 -12.17
N ASP A 26 7.15 -12.70 -12.88
CA ASP A 26 6.21 -11.61 -13.04
C ASP A 26 5.51 -11.28 -11.71
N ALA A 27 5.06 -10.02 -11.61
CA ALA A 27 4.33 -9.50 -10.47
C ALA A 27 3.29 -8.47 -10.96
N GLN A 28 2.11 -8.48 -10.36
CA GLN A 28 1.02 -7.60 -10.76
C GLN A 28 1.44 -6.14 -10.48
N GLY A 29 1.33 -5.27 -11.50
CA GLY A 29 1.73 -3.86 -11.40
C GLY A 29 3.00 -3.52 -12.18
N MET A 30 3.76 -4.51 -12.66
CA MET A 30 4.89 -4.28 -13.61
C MET A 30 4.44 -3.48 -14.84
N ASN A 31 3.25 -3.78 -15.37
CA ASN A 31 2.65 -3.05 -16.48
C ASN A 31 2.41 -1.56 -16.17
N ALA A 32 2.12 -1.20 -14.92
CA ALA A 32 1.97 0.19 -14.51
C ALA A 32 3.31 0.93 -14.52
N ALA A 33 4.38 0.27 -14.07
CA ALA A 33 5.75 0.77 -14.16
C ALA A 33 6.21 0.95 -15.62
N VAL A 34 6.05 -0.08 -16.46
CA VAL A 34 6.35 -0.01 -17.91
C VAL A 34 5.60 1.15 -18.56
N ARG A 35 4.28 1.26 -18.31
CA ARG A 35 3.45 2.35 -18.86
C ARG A 35 3.97 3.73 -18.45
N ALA A 36 4.31 3.92 -17.19
CA ALA A 36 4.80 5.21 -16.70
C ALA A 36 6.17 5.55 -17.30
N THR A 37 7.10 4.60 -17.35
CA THR A 37 8.40 4.80 -17.99
C THR A 37 8.26 5.19 -19.46
N VAL A 38 7.39 4.53 -20.22
CA VAL A 38 7.12 4.90 -21.61
C VAL A 38 6.51 6.29 -21.73
N ARG A 39 5.44 6.58 -20.98
CA ARG A 39 4.75 7.87 -21.10
C ARG A 39 5.64 9.04 -20.70
N VAL A 40 6.37 8.93 -19.59
CA VAL A 40 7.24 10.01 -19.12
C VAL A 40 8.49 10.13 -20.01
N GLY A 41 9.05 9.03 -20.50
CA GLY A 41 10.15 9.08 -21.47
C GLY A 41 9.75 9.81 -22.76
N ILE A 42 8.58 9.50 -23.32
CA ILE A 42 8.06 10.21 -24.51
C ILE A 42 7.75 11.68 -24.17
N TYR A 43 7.16 11.94 -23.00
CA TYR A 43 6.80 13.30 -22.57
C TYR A 43 8.01 14.22 -22.46
N THR A 44 9.14 13.68 -22.02
CA THR A 44 10.42 14.41 -21.87
C THR A 44 11.21 14.49 -23.19
N GLY A 45 10.68 13.94 -24.29
CA GLY A 45 11.30 13.99 -25.61
C GLY A 45 12.28 12.85 -25.91
N ALA A 46 12.43 11.86 -25.02
CA ALA A 46 13.24 10.68 -25.27
C ALA A 46 12.52 9.67 -26.17
N LYS A 47 13.30 8.90 -26.94
CA LYS A 47 12.79 7.69 -27.60
C LYS A 47 12.74 6.56 -26.57
N VAL A 48 11.62 5.85 -26.47
CA VAL A 48 11.49 4.71 -25.55
C VAL A 48 11.33 3.41 -26.34
N TYR A 49 11.97 2.34 -25.90
CA TYR A 49 11.93 1.01 -26.51
C TYR A 49 11.47 -0.02 -25.49
N PHE A 50 10.57 -0.92 -25.90
CA PHE A 50 10.32 -2.17 -25.20
C PHE A 50 11.41 -3.17 -25.54
N VAL A 51 11.87 -3.88 -24.53
CA VAL A 51 12.62 -5.13 -24.70
C VAL A 51 11.69 -6.27 -24.30
N HIS A 52 11.32 -7.08 -25.28
CA HIS A 52 10.48 -8.25 -25.07
C HIS A 52 11.27 -9.41 -24.44
N GLU A 53 10.62 -10.27 -23.67
CA GLU A 53 11.21 -11.47 -23.08
C GLU A 53 12.46 -11.22 -22.21
N GLY A 54 12.54 -10.03 -21.61
CA GLY A 54 13.60 -9.66 -20.66
C GLY A 54 15.00 -9.68 -21.28
N TYR A 55 15.97 -10.27 -20.58
CA TYR A 55 17.36 -10.34 -21.07
C TYR A 55 17.51 -11.17 -22.35
N GLN A 56 16.59 -12.10 -22.63
CA GLN A 56 16.66 -12.88 -23.86
C GLN A 56 16.43 -11.99 -25.08
N GLY A 57 15.39 -11.14 -25.06
CA GLY A 57 15.16 -10.23 -26.18
C GLY A 57 16.23 -9.15 -26.35
N LEU A 58 16.93 -8.79 -25.27
CA LEU A 58 18.14 -7.96 -25.33
C LEU A 58 19.23 -8.63 -26.17
N VAL A 59 19.48 -9.92 -25.96
CA VAL A 59 20.48 -10.71 -26.69
C VAL A 59 20.04 -10.94 -28.14
N ASP A 60 18.78 -11.33 -28.33
CA ASP A 60 18.22 -11.67 -29.65
C ASP A 60 18.14 -10.44 -30.57
N GLY A 61 17.80 -9.27 -30.01
CA GLY A 61 17.67 -8.03 -30.77
C GLY A 61 16.52 -8.05 -31.77
N GLY A 62 16.62 -7.23 -32.82
CA GLY A 62 15.64 -7.16 -33.90
C GLY A 62 14.22 -6.84 -33.40
N ASP A 63 13.26 -7.70 -33.74
CA ASP A 63 11.86 -7.56 -33.35
C ASP A 63 11.61 -7.63 -31.85
N ASN A 64 12.58 -8.07 -31.05
CA ASN A 64 12.45 -8.05 -29.60
C ASN A 64 12.75 -6.68 -28.98
N ILE A 65 13.32 -5.72 -29.73
CA ILE A 65 13.56 -4.35 -29.26
C ILE A 65 12.76 -3.36 -30.11
N ARG A 66 11.56 -3.01 -29.65
CA ARG A 66 10.58 -2.22 -30.42
C ARG A 66 10.39 -0.83 -29.84
N GLN A 67 10.41 0.18 -30.70
CA GLN A 67 10.11 1.54 -30.25
C GLN A 67 8.66 1.63 -29.77
N ALA A 68 8.48 2.14 -28.55
CA ALA A 68 7.19 2.37 -27.93
C ALA A 68 6.56 3.69 -28.42
N THR A 69 5.23 3.70 -28.51
CA THR A 69 4.44 4.92 -28.72
C THR A 69 3.56 5.22 -27.51
N TRP A 70 3.00 6.42 -27.45
CA TRP A 70 2.09 6.81 -26.36
C TRP A 70 0.89 5.85 -26.24
N GLU A 71 0.37 5.42 -27.39
CA GLU A 71 -0.78 4.55 -27.55
C GLU A 71 -0.44 3.08 -27.25
N SER A 72 0.81 2.67 -27.46
CA SER A 72 1.26 1.29 -27.24
C SER A 72 1.07 0.82 -25.80
N VAL A 73 1.07 1.75 -24.82
CA VAL A 73 0.85 1.44 -23.39
C VAL A 73 -0.56 1.74 -22.87
N SER A 74 -1.51 1.93 -23.79
CA SER A 74 -2.92 2.10 -23.47
C SER A 74 -3.51 0.80 -22.89
N MET A 75 -4.42 0.89 -21.91
CA MET A 75 -5.04 -0.26 -21.22
C MET A 75 -4.09 -1.18 -20.43
N MET A 76 -2.83 -0.83 -20.21
CA MET A 76 -1.90 -1.69 -19.48
C MET A 76 -2.09 -1.70 -17.96
N LEU A 77 -2.66 -0.63 -17.36
CA LEU A 77 -2.75 -0.48 -15.90
C LEU A 77 -3.49 -1.62 -15.20
N GLN A 78 -4.55 -2.15 -15.81
CA GLN A 78 -5.37 -3.21 -15.23
C GLN A 78 -4.92 -4.63 -15.58
N LEU A 79 -3.91 -4.78 -16.43
CA LEU A 79 -3.44 -6.10 -16.86
C LEU A 79 -2.49 -6.70 -15.82
N GLY A 80 -2.68 -7.98 -15.52
CA GLY A 80 -1.74 -8.77 -14.72
C GLY A 80 -0.47 -9.12 -15.49
N GLY A 81 0.51 -9.71 -14.78
CA GLY A 81 1.79 -10.13 -15.33
C GLY A 81 2.58 -8.98 -15.99
N THR A 82 3.30 -9.30 -17.06
CA THR A 82 4.00 -8.33 -17.91
C THR A 82 3.63 -8.51 -19.39
N VAL A 83 3.16 -7.43 -20.01
CA VAL A 83 2.79 -7.39 -21.44
C VAL A 83 3.98 -7.47 -22.39
N ILE A 84 5.20 -7.22 -21.90
CA ILE A 84 6.43 -7.36 -22.69
C ILE A 84 7.14 -8.69 -22.44
N GLY A 85 6.54 -9.59 -21.64
CA GLY A 85 7.12 -10.91 -21.38
C GLY A 85 8.35 -10.88 -20.47
N SER A 86 8.80 -12.06 -20.06
CA SER A 86 9.97 -12.23 -19.21
C SER A 86 10.45 -13.68 -19.36
N ALA A 87 11.63 -13.86 -19.95
CA ALA A 87 12.23 -15.17 -20.15
C ALA A 87 13.52 -15.32 -19.33
N ARG A 88 13.83 -16.56 -18.92
CA ARG A 88 15.15 -16.89 -18.40
C ARG A 88 16.15 -16.85 -19.55
N CYS A 89 17.24 -16.11 -19.38
CA CYS A 89 18.28 -15.97 -20.40
C CYS A 89 19.57 -16.64 -19.93
N GLN A 90 19.96 -17.77 -20.55
CA GLN A 90 21.25 -18.41 -20.29
C GLN A 90 22.39 -17.66 -21.00
N ASP A 91 22.14 -17.19 -22.22
CA ASP A 91 23.16 -16.51 -23.03
C ASP A 91 23.73 -15.27 -22.34
N PHE A 92 22.89 -14.51 -21.62
CA PHE A 92 23.31 -13.31 -20.90
C PHE A 92 24.25 -13.60 -19.71
N ARG A 93 24.40 -14.87 -19.29
CA ARG A 93 25.42 -15.27 -18.31
C ARG A 93 26.83 -15.28 -18.90
N SER A 94 26.96 -15.44 -20.21
CA SER A 94 28.23 -15.38 -20.94
C SER A 94 28.57 -13.95 -21.36
N LYS A 95 29.88 -13.64 -21.45
CA LYS A 95 30.33 -12.34 -21.97
C LYS A 95 29.94 -12.15 -23.43
N GLU A 96 29.89 -13.23 -24.21
CA GLU A 96 29.47 -13.23 -25.61
C GLU A 96 28.00 -12.81 -25.77
N GLY A 97 27.11 -13.35 -24.94
CA GLY A 97 25.70 -12.96 -24.93
C GLY A 97 25.52 -11.50 -24.51
N ARG A 98 26.25 -11.05 -23.47
CA ARG A 98 26.25 -9.63 -23.08
C ARG A 98 26.80 -8.72 -24.18
N ALA A 99 27.84 -9.13 -24.90
CA ALA A 99 28.36 -8.38 -26.05
C ALA A 99 27.33 -8.26 -27.18
N LYS A 100 26.56 -9.32 -27.48
CA LYS A 100 25.44 -9.26 -28.43
C LYS A 100 24.38 -8.24 -27.98
N ALA A 101 23.98 -8.30 -26.71
CA ALA A 101 23.01 -7.36 -26.15
C ALA A 101 23.51 -5.90 -26.21
N ALA A 102 24.77 -5.65 -25.87
CA ALA A 102 25.40 -4.34 -25.99
C ALA A 102 25.41 -3.84 -27.44
N CYS A 103 25.72 -4.71 -28.40
CA CYS A 103 25.66 -4.38 -29.83
C CYS A 103 24.26 -3.90 -30.25
N ASN A 104 23.21 -4.61 -29.84
CA ASN A 104 21.82 -4.26 -30.17
C ASN A 104 21.43 -2.88 -29.60
N LEU A 105 21.80 -2.59 -28.34
CA LEU A 105 21.53 -1.29 -27.73
C LEU A 105 22.29 -0.16 -28.41
N VAL A 106 23.58 -0.35 -28.69
CA VAL A 106 24.44 0.65 -29.35
C VAL A 106 23.92 1.00 -30.75
N LYS A 107 23.50 0.00 -31.54
CA LYS A 107 22.94 0.21 -32.88
C LYS A 107 21.65 1.03 -32.87
N LEU A 108 20.88 0.94 -31.79
CA LEU A 108 19.66 1.73 -31.59
C LEU A 108 19.90 3.06 -30.86
N GLY A 109 21.16 3.35 -30.48
CA GLY A 109 21.52 4.55 -29.71
C GLY A 109 20.99 4.56 -28.27
N ILE A 110 20.69 3.39 -27.71
CA ILE A 110 20.15 3.24 -26.36
C ILE A 110 21.30 3.28 -25.36
N THR A 111 21.29 4.28 -24.48
CA THR A 111 22.28 4.47 -23.40
C THR A 111 21.66 4.46 -22.01
N ASN A 112 20.34 4.28 -21.92
CA ASN A 112 19.60 4.28 -20.66
C ASN A 112 18.74 3.02 -20.60
N LEU A 113 18.92 2.22 -19.56
CA LEU A 113 18.24 0.94 -19.36
C LEU A 113 17.44 0.96 -18.06
N CYS A 114 16.14 0.72 -18.18
CA CYS A 114 15.21 0.58 -17.08
C CYS A 114 14.84 -0.90 -16.90
N VAL A 115 15.24 -1.48 -15.77
CA VAL A 115 15.03 -2.90 -15.47
C VAL A 115 14.00 -3.05 -14.35
N ILE A 116 12.89 -3.70 -14.65
CA ILE A 116 11.84 -4.03 -13.68
C ILE A 116 11.94 -5.53 -13.36
N GLY A 117 12.24 -5.88 -12.11
CA GLY A 117 12.38 -7.29 -11.75
C GLY A 117 12.83 -7.52 -10.32
N GLY A 118 13.17 -8.77 -10.01
CA GLY A 118 13.73 -9.15 -8.71
C GLY A 118 15.22 -8.80 -8.56
N ASP A 119 15.75 -9.11 -7.38
CA ASP A 119 17.15 -8.94 -6.97
C ASP A 119 18.17 -9.48 -7.99
N GLY A 120 17.94 -10.68 -8.52
CA GLY A 120 18.82 -11.31 -9.50
C GLY A 120 18.88 -10.52 -10.82
N SER A 121 17.73 -10.03 -11.30
CA SER A 121 17.65 -9.22 -12.52
C SER A 121 18.40 -7.90 -12.36
N LEU A 122 18.26 -7.25 -11.20
CA LEU A 122 18.94 -5.99 -10.88
C LEU A 122 20.44 -6.15 -10.73
N THR A 123 20.89 -7.27 -10.13
CA THR A 123 22.32 -7.60 -10.02
C THR A 123 22.94 -7.79 -11.40
N GLY A 124 22.29 -8.56 -12.28
CA GLY A 124 22.75 -8.76 -13.66
C GLY A 124 22.79 -7.47 -14.47
N ALA A 125 21.88 -6.53 -14.20
CA ALA A 125 21.90 -5.20 -14.81
C ALA A 125 23.18 -4.45 -14.42
N ASN A 126 23.50 -4.43 -13.12
CA ASN A 126 24.70 -3.73 -12.63
C ASN A 126 26.01 -4.35 -13.15
N GLU A 127 26.08 -5.69 -13.23
CA GLU A 127 27.22 -6.37 -13.87
C GLU A 127 27.38 -5.93 -15.34
N PHE A 128 26.28 -5.90 -16.09
CA PHE A 128 26.27 -5.46 -17.48
C PHE A 128 26.74 -4.01 -17.66
N ARG A 129 26.39 -3.11 -16.73
CA ARG A 129 26.89 -1.73 -16.72
C ARG A 129 28.39 -1.66 -16.42
N ASN A 130 28.89 -2.43 -15.46
CA ASN A 130 30.30 -2.39 -15.09
C ASN A 130 31.20 -2.93 -16.22
N GLU A 131 30.73 -3.95 -16.93
CA GLU A 131 31.43 -4.52 -18.08
C GLU A 131 31.29 -3.69 -19.36
N TRP A 132 30.43 -2.65 -19.37
CA TRP A 132 30.04 -1.94 -20.60
C TRP A 132 31.22 -1.47 -21.46
N SER A 133 32.22 -0.82 -20.84
CA SER A 133 33.41 -0.34 -21.58
C SER A 133 34.24 -1.48 -22.17
N GLU A 134 34.34 -2.62 -21.49
CA GLU A 134 35.02 -3.82 -21.99
C GLU A 134 34.25 -4.41 -23.18
N LEU A 135 32.92 -4.50 -23.07
CA LEU A 135 32.05 -5.00 -24.14
C LEU A 135 32.14 -4.15 -25.40
N LEU A 136 32.19 -2.82 -25.27
CA LEU A 136 32.40 -1.92 -26.41
C LEU A 136 33.76 -2.14 -27.09
N GLN A 137 34.82 -2.38 -26.32
CA GLN A 137 36.14 -2.69 -26.89
C GLN A 137 36.15 -4.01 -27.65
N ILE A 138 35.47 -5.04 -27.13
CA ILE A 138 35.30 -6.33 -27.81
C ILE A 138 34.56 -6.13 -29.14
N LEU A 139 33.46 -5.36 -29.13
CA LEU A 139 32.66 -5.10 -30.33
C LEU A 139 33.39 -4.25 -31.37
N LEU A 140 34.20 -3.28 -30.94
CA LEU A 140 35.07 -2.48 -31.81
C LEU A 140 36.14 -3.34 -32.48
N LYS A 141 36.85 -4.18 -31.70
CA LYS A 141 37.87 -5.11 -32.24
C LYS A 141 37.26 -6.12 -33.22
N ALA A 142 36.03 -6.56 -32.97
CA ALA A 142 35.29 -7.46 -33.85
C ALA A 142 34.65 -6.76 -35.07
N GLY A 143 34.79 -5.44 -35.22
CA GLY A 143 34.21 -4.67 -36.34
C GLY A 143 32.68 -4.62 -36.34
N LYS A 144 32.02 -4.91 -35.21
CA LYS A 144 30.55 -4.94 -35.10
C LYS A 144 29.94 -3.55 -34.90
N ILE A 145 30.69 -2.63 -34.29
CA ILE A 145 30.31 -1.23 -34.08
C ILE A 145 31.41 -0.28 -34.56
N THR A 146 31.04 0.95 -34.91
CA THR A 146 31.99 1.99 -35.31
C THR A 146 32.56 2.75 -34.10
N ALA A 147 33.69 3.43 -34.28
CA ALA A 147 34.27 4.28 -33.23
C ALA A 147 33.33 5.42 -32.80
N GLU A 148 32.52 5.95 -33.72
CA GLU A 148 31.52 6.97 -33.42
C GLU A 148 30.33 6.41 -32.61
N GLU A 149 29.84 5.21 -32.96
CA GLU A 149 28.83 4.49 -32.19
C GLU A 149 29.32 4.23 -30.75
N ALA A 150 30.54 3.73 -30.60
CA ALA A 150 31.14 3.49 -29.29
C ALA A 150 31.31 4.79 -28.47
N LYS A 151 31.68 5.91 -29.11
CA LYS A 151 31.81 7.21 -28.44
C LYS A 151 30.45 7.75 -27.96
N ARG A 152 29.43 7.67 -28.83
CA ARG A 152 28.05 8.10 -28.50
C ARG A 152 27.44 7.26 -27.36
N SER A 153 27.77 5.97 -27.32
CA SER A 153 27.30 5.03 -26.29
C SER A 153 28.37 4.73 -25.23
N SER A 154 29.27 5.67 -24.93
CA SER A 154 30.42 5.46 -24.03
C SER A 154 30.07 4.96 -22.63
N HIS A 155 28.86 5.21 -22.15
CA HIS A 155 28.36 4.78 -20.86
C HIS A 155 26.92 4.26 -20.95
N LEU A 156 26.59 3.35 -20.04
CA LEU A 156 25.24 2.83 -19.86
C LEU A 156 24.71 3.28 -18.49
N ASN A 157 23.58 3.99 -18.49
CA ASN A 157 22.87 4.35 -17.28
C ASN A 157 21.83 3.27 -16.97
N ILE A 158 21.76 2.86 -15.71
CA ILE A 158 20.82 1.85 -15.25
C ILE A 158 20.00 2.38 -14.09
N VAL A 159 18.69 2.15 -14.20
CA VAL A 159 17.77 2.28 -13.08
C VAL A 159 16.98 0.99 -12.90
N GLY A 160 16.91 0.54 -11.66
CA GLY A 160 16.13 -0.61 -11.24
C GLY A 160 14.77 -0.21 -10.65
N MET A 161 13.77 -1.06 -10.85
CA MET A 161 12.54 -1.08 -10.07
C MET A 161 12.28 -2.51 -9.61
N VAL A 162 11.89 -2.68 -8.35
CA VAL A 162 11.71 -4.02 -7.78
C VAL A 162 10.30 -4.52 -8.04
N GLY A 163 10.16 -5.42 -9.01
CA GLY A 163 8.93 -6.16 -9.27
C GLY A 163 9.02 -7.57 -8.70
N SER A 164 8.37 -7.78 -7.57
CA SER A 164 8.35 -9.06 -6.84
C SER A 164 7.12 -9.11 -5.94
N ILE A 165 6.52 -10.29 -5.79
CA ILE A 165 5.45 -10.51 -4.80
C ILE A 165 6.02 -10.74 -3.39
N ASP A 166 7.27 -11.20 -3.29
CA ASP A 166 7.86 -11.75 -2.07
C ASP A 166 8.19 -10.68 -1.01
N ASN A 167 8.31 -9.42 -1.42
CA ASN A 167 8.80 -8.29 -0.61
C ASN A 167 10.13 -8.59 0.10
N ASP A 168 11.03 -9.27 -0.61
CA ASP A 168 12.30 -9.77 -0.08
C ASP A 168 13.50 -8.84 -0.32
N PHE A 169 13.30 -7.74 -1.06
CA PHE A 169 14.35 -6.77 -1.39
C PHE A 169 14.51 -5.69 -0.32
N CYS A 170 15.66 -5.71 0.38
CA CYS A 170 15.96 -4.72 1.40
C CYS A 170 16.22 -3.34 0.79
N GLY A 171 15.57 -2.31 1.34
CA GLY A 171 15.69 -0.92 0.87
C GLY A 171 14.35 -0.30 0.44
N THR A 172 13.35 -1.12 0.13
CA THR A 172 11.98 -0.67 -0.16
C THR A 172 11.01 -1.17 0.91
N ASP A 173 10.04 -0.34 1.31
CA ASP A 173 9.00 -0.77 2.26
C ASP A 173 7.99 -1.76 1.63
N MET A 174 7.81 -1.68 0.30
CA MET A 174 6.98 -2.57 -0.48
C MET A 174 7.54 -2.73 -1.90
N THR A 175 7.57 -3.95 -2.42
CA THR A 175 7.88 -4.24 -3.84
C THR A 175 6.61 -4.22 -4.70
N ILE A 176 6.75 -3.93 -5.99
CA ILE A 176 5.62 -3.92 -6.93
C ILE A 176 5.08 -5.35 -7.06
N GLY A 177 3.83 -5.55 -6.65
CA GLY A 177 3.06 -6.78 -6.75
C GLY A 177 2.79 -7.48 -5.42
N THR A 178 3.47 -7.10 -4.34
CA THR A 178 3.24 -7.70 -3.01
C THR A 178 1.83 -7.44 -2.51
N ASP A 179 1.32 -6.21 -2.66
CA ASP A 179 -0.03 -5.88 -2.21
C ASP A 179 -1.09 -6.65 -3.00
N SER A 180 -0.92 -6.75 -4.32
CA SER A 180 -1.76 -7.55 -5.20
C SER A 180 -1.75 -9.04 -4.83
N ALA A 181 -0.57 -9.59 -4.50
CA ALA A 181 -0.46 -10.97 -4.02
C ALA A 181 -1.22 -11.18 -2.70
N LEU A 182 -1.11 -10.25 -1.75
CA LEU A 182 -1.90 -10.28 -0.50
C LEU A 182 -3.40 -10.25 -0.78
N HIS A 183 -3.86 -9.48 -1.76
CA HIS A 183 -5.27 -9.48 -2.16
C HIS A 183 -5.72 -10.87 -2.66
N ARG A 184 -4.89 -11.55 -3.45
CA ARG A 184 -5.19 -12.92 -3.94
C ARG A 184 -5.21 -13.93 -2.80
N ILE A 185 -4.23 -13.85 -1.88
CA ILE A 185 -4.17 -14.73 -0.70
C ILE A 185 -5.42 -14.55 0.15
N MET A 186 -5.81 -13.30 0.45
CA MET A 186 -6.97 -13.02 1.29
C MET A 186 -8.29 -13.45 0.66
N GLU A 187 -8.45 -13.35 -0.67
CA GLU A 187 -9.63 -13.88 -1.37
C GLU A 187 -9.78 -15.40 -1.14
N VAL A 188 -8.68 -16.15 -1.26
CA VAL A 188 -8.68 -17.59 -1.02
C VAL A 188 -8.93 -17.91 0.46
N VAL A 189 -8.29 -17.17 1.37
CA VAL A 189 -8.47 -17.34 2.82
C VAL A 189 -9.92 -17.10 3.23
N ASP A 190 -10.56 -16.03 2.72
CA ASP A 190 -11.95 -15.73 3.01
C ASP A 190 -12.89 -16.80 2.46
N ALA A 191 -12.65 -17.27 1.23
CA ALA A 191 -13.41 -18.37 0.64
C ALA A 191 -13.32 -19.66 1.48
N ILE A 192 -12.12 -20.02 1.93
CA ILE A 192 -11.88 -21.19 2.79
C ILE A 192 -12.50 -21.01 4.17
N THR A 193 -12.42 -19.81 4.74
CA THR A 193 -12.95 -19.49 6.08
C THR A 193 -14.42 -19.85 6.20
N THR A 194 -15.23 -19.58 5.16
CA THR A 194 -16.66 -19.89 5.17
C THR A 194 -16.95 -21.39 5.31
N THR A 195 -16.34 -22.24 4.49
CA THR A 195 -16.52 -23.72 4.58
C THR A 195 -15.90 -24.30 5.85
N ALA A 196 -14.79 -23.71 6.31
CA ALA A 196 -14.09 -24.17 7.48
C ALA A 196 -14.89 -23.94 8.77
N GLN A 197 -15.59 -22.82 8.89
CA GLN A 197 -16.51 -22.54 10.00
C GLN A 197 -17.72 -23.47 10.03
N SER A 198 -18.25 -23.85 8.85
CA SER A 198 -19.38 -24.79 8.73
C SER A 198 -19.03 -26.17 9.27
N HIS A 199 -17.84 -26.69 8.92
CA HIS A 199 -17.42 -28.05 9.29
C HIS A 199 -16.52 -28.13 10.52
N GLN A 200 -16.29 -27.02 11.22
CA GLN A 200 -15.39 -26.98 12.38
C GLN A 200 -13.99 -27.53 12.07
N ARG A 201 -13.39 -27.12 10.94
CA ARG A 201 -12.13 -27.69 10.43
C ARG A 201 -10.89 -26.86 10.79
N SER A 202 -9.73 -27.51 10.70
CA SER A 202 -8.43 -26.87 10.74
C SER A 202 -7.87 -26.76 9.32
N PHE A 203 -7.43 -25.58 8.92
CA PHE A 203 -6.84 -25.34 7.62
C PHE A 203 -5.39 -24.87 7.74
N ILE A 204 -4.54 -25.47 6.91
CA ILE A 204 -3.13 -25.11 6.74
C ILE A 204 -3.01 -24.52 5.34
N LEU A 205 -2.55 -23.28 5.24
CA LEU A 205 -2.47 -22.55 3.98
C LEU A 205 -1.01 -22.23 3.67
N GLU A 206 -0.51 -22.75 2.56
CA GLU A 206 0.83 -22.45 2.07
C GLU A 206 0.82 -21.20 1.20
N VAL A 207 1.65 -20.23 1.57
CA VAL A 207 1.76 -18.92 0.95
C VAL A 207 3.15 -18.76 0.34
N MET A 208 3.23 -18.16 -0.85
CA MET A 208 4.50 -17.88 -1.52
C MET A 208 5.33 -16.84 -0.75
N GLY A 209 6.59 -16.68 -1.12
CA GLY A 209 7.49 -15.69 -0.52
C GLY A 209 8.97 -16.01 -0.67
N ARG A 210 9.31 -17.10 -1.35
CA ARG A 210 10.64 -17.68 -1.50
C ARG A 210 11.27 -17.95 -0.14
N HIS A 211 12.19 -17.08 0.29
CA HIS A 211 12.86 -17.12 1.58
C HIS A 211 12.44 -15.94 2.47
N CYS A 212 11.27 -15.35 2.19
CA CYS A 212 10.68 -14.23 2.88
C CYS A 212 9.30 -14.59 3.44
N GLY A 213 9.11 -14.36 4.74
CA GLY A 213 7.85 -14.62 5.44
C GLY A 213 6.85 -13.46 5.37
N TYR A 214 7.12 -12.39 4.62
CA TYR A 214 6.30 -11.17 4.66
C TYR A 214 4.84 -11.43 4.28
N LEU A 215 4.60 -12.15 3.18
CA LEU A 215 3.26 -12.50 2.74
C LEU A 215 2.53 -13.34 3.79
N ALA A 216 3.20 -14.35 4.35
CA ALA A 216 2.64 -15.21 5.40
C ALA A 216 2.31 -14.42 6.68
N LEU A 217 3.22 -13.55 7.12
CA LEU A 217 3.06 -12.73 8.32
C LEU A 217 1.91 -11.73 8.21
N VAL A 218 1.84 -10.98 7.10
CA VAL A 218 0.76 -10.02 6.87
C VAL A 218 -0.58 -10.74 6.69
N THR A 219 -0.59 -11.89 6.00
CA THR A 219 -1.79 -12.74 5.90
C THR A 219 -2.26 -13.19 7.28
N ALA A 220 -1.35 -13.66 8.13
CA ALA A 220 -1.69 -14.11 9.47
C ALA A 220 -2.32 -13.00 10.32
N LEU A 221 -1.83 -11.76 10.22
CA LEU A 221 -2.46 -10.60 10.86
C LEU A 221 -3.82 -10.27 10.25
N ALA A 222 -3.92 -10.26 8.93
CA ALA A 222 -5.12 -9.85 8.19
C ALA A 222 -6.28 -10.86 8.29
N CYS A 223 -6.00 -12.16 8.47
CA CYS A 223 -7.03 -13.18 8.70
C CYS A 223 -7.20 -13.54 10.19
N GLY A 224 -6.26 -13.13 11.05
CA GLY A 224 -6.25 -13.49 12.45
C GLY A 224 -5.89 -14.96 12.68
N ALA A 225 -4.87 -15.46 11.98
CA ALA A 225 -4.42 -16.85 12.05
C ALA A 225 -3.96 -17.28 13.45
N ASP A 226 -4.18 -18.56 13.75
CA ASP A 226 -3.77 -19.20 15.00
C ASP A 226 -2.30 -19.56 15.03
N TRP A 227 -1.62 -19.67 13.89
CA TRP A 227 -0.16 -19.82 13.84
C TRP A 227 0.38 -19.34 12.50
N VAL A 228 1.61 -18.84 12.49
CA VAL A 228 2.36 -18.52 11.27
C VAL A 228 3.75 -19.14 11.35
N PHE A 229 4.19 -19.78 10.27
CA PHE A 229 5.56 -20.24 10.10
C PHE A 229 6.26 -19.33 9.07
N ILE A 230 7.35 -18.69 9.49
CA ILE A 230 8.17 -17.80 8.65
C ILE A 230 9.66 -18.19 8.75
N PRO A 231 10.45 -18.05 7.67
CA PRO A 231 11.88 -18.31 7.70
C PRO A 231 12.68 -17.36 8.59
N GLU A 232 12.23 -16.10 8.75
CA GLU A 232 12.95 -15.09 9.53
C GLU A 232 12.91 -15.36 11.03
N MET A 233 11.94 -16.15 11.50
CA MET A 233 11.87 -16.61 12.89
C MET A 233 11.34 -18.03 12.94
N PRO A 234 12.22 -19.03 12.71
CA PRO A 234 11.88 -20.42 12.89
C PRO A 234 11.34 -20.69 14.30
N PRO A 235 10.36 -21.60 14.43
CA PRO A 235 9.76 -21.87 15.72
C PRO A 235 10.75 -22.57 16.68
N ASP A 236 10.55 -22.38 17.98
CA ASP A 236 11.39 -22.99 19.02
C ASP A 236 11.31 -24.53 19.00
N GLU A 237 12.28 -25.20 19.65
CA GLU A 237 12.18 -26.64 19.88
C GLU A 237 10.89 -26.98 20.66
N GLY A 238 10.24 -28.09 20.31
CA GLY A 238 8.95 -28.47 20.90
C GLY A 238 7.76 -27.64 20.39
N TRP A 239 7.90 -26.92 19.27
CA TRP A 239 6.81 -26.18 18.65
C TRP A 239 5.60 -27.04 18.32
N GLU A 240 5.78 -28.35 18.11
CA GLU A 240 4.70 -29.27 17.81
C GLU A 240 3.69 -29.33 18.95
N ASP A 241 4.17 -29.40 20.19
CA ASP A 241 3.33 -29.46 21.39
C ASP A 241 2.75 -28.09 21.70
N HIS A 242 3.52 -27.01 21.48
CA HIS A 242 3.01 -25.65 21.64
C HIS A 242 1.88 -25.35 20.64
N LEU A 243 2.05 -25.73 19.37
CA LEU A 243 1.01 -25.62 18.36
C LEU A 243 -0.23 -26.40 18.79
N CYS A 244 -0.05 -27.68 19.19
CA CYS A 244 -1.18 -28.52 19.60
C CYS A 244 -1.95 -27.93 20.80
N ARG A 245 -1.24 -27.46 21.82
CA ARG A 245 -1.83 -26.78 22.98
C ARG A 245 -2.61 -25.54 22.56
N ARG A 246 -2.06 -24.72 21.67
CA ARG A 246 -2.71 -23.48 21.22
C ARG A 246 -3.97 -23.74 20.40
N LEU A 247 -3.93 -24.67 19.46
CA LEU A 247 -5.12 -25.04 18.66
C LEU A 247 -6.25 -25.57 19.55
N THR A 248 -5.90 -26.41 20.53
CA THR A 248 -6.85 -26.96 21.51
C THR A 248 -7.44 -25.86 22.38
N TYR A 249 -6.62 -24.93 22.86
CA TYR A 249 -7.08 -23.79 23.65
C TYR A 249 -8.07 -22.92 22.86
N GLN A 250 -7.75 -22.58 21.60
CA GLN A 250 -8.64 -21.78 20.74
C GLN A 250 -10.00 -22.46 20.54
N ARG A 251 -10.00 -23.79 20.38
CA ARG A 251 -11.24 -24.59 20.32
C ARG A 251 -12.03 -24.54 21.63
N SER A 252 -11.35 -24.67 22.76
CA SER A 252 -11.99 -24.66 24.09
C SER A 252 -12.71 -23.35 24.42
N ILE A 253 -12.23 -22.22 23.88
CA ILE A 253 -12.85 -20.90 24.04
C ILE A 253 -13.90 -20.59 22.96
N GLY A 254 -14.34 -21.61 22.22
CA GLY A 254 -15.45 -21.52 21.26
C GLY A 254 -15.06 -21.16 19.82
N ASN A 255 -13.76 -21.06 19.49
CA ASN A 255 -13.35 -20.85 18.10
C ASN A 255 -13.62 -22.11 17.27
N ARG A 256 -14.48 -22.00 16.26
CA ARG A 256 -14.86 -23.11 15.37
C ARG A 256 -13.82 -23.40 14.31
N LEU A 257 -12.93 -22.45 14.04
CA LEU A 257 -11.98 -22.49 12.93
C LEU A 257 -10.57 -22.39 13.48
N ASN A 258 -9.68 -23.24 12.97
CA ASN A 258 -8.25 -23.01 13.11
C ASN A 258 -7.59 -22.72 11.76
N VAL A 259 -6.82 -21.65 11.67
CA VAL A 259 -6.05 -21.27 10.47
C VAL A 259 -4.57 -21.21 10.81
N ILE A 260 -3.77 -21.99 10.09
CA ILE A 260 -2.32 -21.99 10.16
C ILE A 260 -1.80 -21.50 8.81
N ILE A 261 -0.96 -20.47 8.83
CA ILE A 261 -0.31 -19.95 7.62
C ILE A 261 1.14 -20.44 7.60
N VAL A 262 1.58 -20.96 6.46
CA VAL A 262 2.93 -21.49 6.27
C VAL A 262 3.56 -20.77 5.09
N ALA A 263 4.68 -20.07 5.32
CA ALA A 263 5.49 -19.58 4.21
C ALA A 263 6.13 -20.75 3.47
N GLU A 264 6.24 -20.70 2.13
CA GLU A 264 6.87 -21.77 1.35
C GLU A 264 8.34 -22.03 1.76
N GLY A 265 9.02 -21.00 2.26
CA GLY A 265 10.37 -21.08 2.82
C GLY A 265 10.44 -21.40 4.31
N ALA A 266 9.38 -21.89 4.95
CA ALA A 266 9.39 -22.18 6.38
C ALA A 266 10.39 -23.28 6.77
N LEU A 267 11.20 -23.00 7.79
CA LEU A 267 12.26 -23.88 8.31
C LEU A 267 12.13 -23.99 9.82
N ASP A 268 12.66 -25.07 10.40
CA ASP A 268 12.95 -25.16 11.84
C ASP A 268 14.34 -24.56 12.17
N ARG A 269 14.67 -24.48 13.47
CA ARG A 269 15.96 -23.95 13.94
C ARG A 269 17.18 -24.78 13.50
N HIS A 270 16.98 -26.01 13.04
CA HIS A 270 18.04 -26.88 12.50
C HIS A 270 18.14 -26.80 10.97
N GLY A 271 17.36 -25.94 10.31
CA GLY A 271 17.34 -25.77 8.86
C GLY A 271 16.53 -26.84 8.11
N LYS A 272 15.71 -27.64 8.81
CA LYS A 272 14.83 -28.60 8.17
C LYS A 272 13.53 -27.92 7.71
N PRO A 273 13.06 -28.18 6.48
CA PRO A 273 11.79 -27.63 5.98
C PRO A 273 10.58 -28.04 6.82
N ILE A 274 9.73 -27.08 7.16
CA ILE A 274 8.42 -27.29 7.78
C ILE A 274 7.35 -27.22 6.67
N THR A 275 6.85 -28.37 6.24
CA THR A 275 5.85 -28.45 5.17
C THR A 275 4.42 -28.56 5.72
N CYS A 276 3.44 -28.22 4.87
CA CYS A 276 2.04 -28.37 5.21
C CYS A 276 1.65 -29.81 5.61
N ASP A 277 2.28 -30.82 5.00
CA ASP A 277 2.02 -32.23 5.31
C ASP A 277 2.52 -32.63 6.70
N ILE A 278 3.67 -32.11 7.14
CA ILE A 278 4.18 -32.35 8.50
C ILE A 278 3.16 -31.82 9.52
N ILE A 279 2.71 -30.57 9.33
CA ILE A 279 1.75 -29.94 10.25
C ILE A 279 0.39 -30.66 10.18
N LYS A 280 -0.08 -31.03 9.00
CA LYS A 280 -1.34 -31.77 8.82
C LYS A 280 -1.30 -33.11 9.55
N ASN A 281 -0.23 -33.88 9.37
CA ASN A 281 -0.05 -35.17 10.03
C ASN A 281 0.03 -35.01 11.55
N LEU A 282 0.74 -33.98 12.04
CA LEU A 282 0.83 -33.67 13.45
C LEU A 282 -0.55 -33.38 14.06
N VAL A 283 -1.28 -32.42 13.49
CA VAL A 283 -2.60 -32.00 13.99
C VAL A 283 -3.61 -33.14 13.90
N THR A 284 -3.61 -33.91 12.82
CA THR A 284 -4.53 -35.05 12.65
C THR A 284 -4.23 -36.16 13.65
N LYS A 285 -2.96 -36.55 13.82
CA LYS A 285 -2.58 -37.67 14.71
C LYS A 285 -2.65 -37.32 16.20
N LYS A 286 -2.20 -36.13 16.60
CA LYS A 286 -2.16 -35.73 18.02
C LYS A 286 -3.51 -35.18 18.52
N LEU A 287 -4.23 -34.41 17.70
CA LEU A 287 -5.47 -33.75 18.13
C LEU A 287 -6.75 -34.37 17.57
N GLY A 288 -6.66 -35.22 16.54
CA GLY A 288 -7.84 -35.79 15.89
C GLY A 288 -8.69 -34.76 15.12
N PHE A 289 -8.17 -33.56 14.86
CA PHE A 289 -8.92 -32.52 14.15
C PHE A 289 -8.98 -32.82 12.65
N ASP A 290 -10.16 -32.62 12.03
CA ASP A 290 -10.32 -32.72 10.58
C ASP A 290 -9.53 -31.58 9.90
N THR A 291 -8.36 -31.94 9.38
CA THR A 291 -7.35 -30.99 8.90
C THR A 291 -7.19 -31.06 7.39
N ARG A 292 -7.17 -29.91 6.73
CA ARG A 292 -6.93 -29.78 5.29
C ARG A 292 -5.74 -28.86 5.05
N ALA A 293 -4.92 -29.23 4.06
CA ALA A 293 -3.81 -28.41 3.59
C ALA A 293 -4.16 -27.90 2.18
N THR A 294 -3.92 -26.61 1.94
CA THR A 294 -4.12 -25.97 0.64
C THR A 294 -2.86 -25.22 0.28
N VAL A 295 -2.25 -25.60 -0.83
CA VAL A 295 -1.14 -24.86 -1.44
C VAL A 295 -1.74 -23.89 -2.45
N LEU A 296 -1.63 -22.58 -2.20
CA LEU A 296 -2.23 -21.57 -3.07
C LEU A 296 -1.53 -21.53 -4.44
N GLY A 297 -0.21 -21.70 -4.45
CA GLY A 297 0.59 -21.68 -5.67
C GLY A 297 0.47 -20.36 -6.45
N HIS A 298 0.48 -20.44 -7.78
CA HIS A 298 0.64 -19.30 -8.67
C HIS A 298 -0.58 -18.38 -8.78
N VAL A 299 -1.72 -18.71 -8.17
CA VAL A 299 -2.85 -17.77 -8.06
C VAL A 299 -2.44 -16.45 -7.39
N GLN A 300 -1.35 -16.48 -6.60
CA GLN A 300 -0.75 -15.34 -5.91
C GLN A 300 0.00 -14.39 -6.87
N ARG A 301 0.46 -14.86 -8.03
CA ARG A 301 1.13 -14.04 -9.07
C ARG A 301 0.17 -13.52 -10.14
N GLY A 302 -0.96 -14.18 -10.32
CA GLY A 302 -1.96 -13.85 -11.34
C GLY A 302 -2.97 -12.78 -10.90
N GLY A 303 -3.81 -12.37 -11.85
CA GLY A 303 -4.93 -11.45 -11.62
C GLY A 303 -4.60 -9.97 -11.86
N THR A 304 -5.60 -9.12 -11.70
CA THR A 304 -5.47 -7.68 -11.90
C THR A 304 -4.72 -7.04 -10.72
N PRO A 305 -3.82 -6.08 -10.95
CA PRO A 305 -3.13 -5.40 -9.86
C PRO A 305 -4.07 -4.58 -9.00
N SER A 306 -3.78 -4.49 -7.71
CA SER A 306 -4.45 -3.63 -6.74
C SER A 306 -4.25 -2.15 -7.11
N ALA A 307 -5.07 -1.27 -6.52
CA ALA A 307 -4.92 0.16 -6.73
C ALA A 307 -3.55 0.67 -6.23
N PHE A 308 -3.06 0.11 -5.11
CA PHE A 308 -1.75 0.44 -4.57
C PHE A 308 -0.62 0.10 -5.53
N ASP A 309 -0.56 -1.12 -6.07
CA ASP A 309 0.53 -1.53 -6.98
C ASP A 309 0.51 -0.78 -8.31
N ARG A 310 -0.68 -0.38 -8.80
CA ARG A 310 -0.79 0.49 -9.98
C ARG A 310 -0.20 1.87 -9.73
N ILE A 311 -0.51 2.46 -8.59
CA ILE A 311 -0.01 3.77 -8.19
C ILE A 311 1.50 3.69 -7.91
N LEU A 312 1.94 2.67 -7.18
CA LEU A 312 3.34 2.42 -6.86
C LEU A 312 4.18 2.29 -8.13
N GLY A 313 3.80 1.38 -9.02
CA GLY A 313 4.48 1.19 -10.30
C GLY A 313 4.50 2.47 -11.14
N SER A 314 3.37 3.19 -11.20
CA SER A 314 3.30 4.45 -11.96
C SER A 314 4.26 5.51 -11.40
N ARG A 315 4.33 5.64 -10.07
CA ARG A 315 5.22 6.59 -9.40
C ARG A 315 6.68 6.22 -9.57
N MET A 316 7.01 4.93 -9.39
CA MET A 316 8.37 4.44 -9.58
C MET A 316 8.84 4.60 -11.03
N GLY A 317 7.96 4.36 -12.00
CA GLY A 317 8.28 4.53 -13.42
C GLY A 317 8.55 5.99 -13.82
N VAL A 318 7.83 6.94 -13.23
CA VAL A 318 8.09 8.39 -13.41
C VAL A 318 9.48 8.73 -12.87
N GLU A 319 9.73 8.35 -11.62
CA GLU A 319 11.00 8.64 -10.94
C GLU A 319 12.19 7.95 -11.63
N ALA A 320 11.99 6.76 -12.18
CA ALA A 320 13.00 6.01 -12.93
C ALA A 320 13.45 6.76 -14.18
N VAL A 321 12.51 7.39 -14.91
CA VAL A 321 12.86 8.21 -16.08
C VAL A 321 13.65 9.44 -15.65
N MET A 322 13.20 10.14 -14.60
CA MET A 322 13.93 11.31 -14.09
C MET A 322 15.35 10.94 -13.67
N ALA A 323 15.52 9.82 -12.95
CA ALA A 323 16.82 9.30 -12.55
C ALA A 323 17.74 9.01 -13.76
N LEU A 324 17.21 8.43 -14.83
CA LEU A 324 17.99 8.17 -16.06
C LEU A 324 18.36 9.46 -16.81
N LEU A 325 17.47 10.45 -16.83
CA LEU A 325 17.73 11.72 -17.50
C LEU A 325 18.72 12.60 -16.73
N GLU A 326 18.73 12.50 -15.41
CA GLU A 326 19.69 13.19 -14.53
C GLU A 326 21.00 12.42 -14.35
N ALA A 327 21.07 11.15 -14.76
CA ALA A 327 22.26 10.33 -14.61
C ALA A 327 23.45 10.88 -15.41
N THR A 328 24.61 10.83 -14.76
CA THR A 328 25.92 11.12 -15.33
C THR A 328 26.76 9.84 -15.35
N PRO A 329 27.88 9.78 -16.10
CA PRO A 329 28.77 8.60 -16.09
C PRO A 329 29.23 8.17 -14.69
N ASN A 330 29.34 9.12 -13.76
CA ASN A 330 29.78 8.89 -12.38
C ASN A 330 28.62 8.50 -11.43
N THR A 331 27.36 8.66 -11.87
CA THR A 331 26.20 8.31 -11.04
C THR A 331 26.12 6.79 -10.91
N PRO A 332 26.11 6.21 -9.70
CA PRO A 332 25.99 4.75 -9.54
C PRO A 332 24.61 4.25 -10.03
N ALA A 333 24.54 2.97 -10.41
CA ALA A 333 23.25 2.35 -10.70
C ALA A 333 22.36 2.43 -9.44
N CYS A 334 21.14 2.91 -9.63
CA CYS A 334 20.20 3.11 -8.53
C CYS A 334 18.95 2.25 -8.72
N VAL A 335 18.24 2.02 -7.63
CA VAL A 335 16.93 1.39 -7.59
C VAL A 335 15.92 2.39 -7.04
N VAL A 336 14.79 2.54 -7.72
CA VAL A 336 13.68 3.35 -7.21
C VAL A 336 12.90 2.51 -6.21
N SER A 337 12.78 3.01 -4.99
CA SER A 337 12.22 2.31 -3.83
C SER A 337 11.15 3.13 -3.13
N LEU A 338 10.34 2.48 -2.28
CA LEU A 338 9.31 3.12 -1.48
C LEU A 338 9.82 3.53 -0.09
N SER A 339 9.88 4.84 0.08
CA SER A 339 10.14 5.74 1.20
C SER A 339 9.00 6.04 2.19
N GLY A 340 8.28 5.08 2.76
CA GLY A 340 6.97 5.36 3.39
C GLY A 340 5.96 5.80 2.33
N ASN A 341 5.68 7.10 2.23
CA ASN A 341 4.80 7.67 1.19
C ASN A 341 5.54 8.36 0.05
N MET A 342 6.87 8.23 -0.05
CA MET A 342 7.69 8.90 -1.07
C MET A 342 8.44 7.90 -1.94
N ALA A 343 8.66 8.21 -3.21
CA ALA A 343 9.60 7.44 -4.02
C ALA A 343 11.01 7.98 -3.73
N VAL A 344 11.97 7.10 -3.53
CA VAL A 344 13.37 7.46 -3.25
C VAL A 344 14.31 6.68 -4.18
N ARG A 345 15.51 7.21 -4.41
CA ARG A 345 16.56 6.57 -5.20
C ARG A 345 17.63 6.02 -4.25
N LEU A 346 17.88 4.72 -4.31
CA LEU A 346 18.89 4.06 -3.48
C LEU A 346 19.99 3.43 -4.35
N PRO A 347 21.25 3.38 -3.89
CA PRO A 347 22.30 2.61 -4.56
C PRO A 347 21.90 1.13 -4.66
N LEU A 348 21.89 0.60 -5.88
CA LEU A 348 21.43 -0.77 -6.15
C LEU A 348 22.24 -1.80 -5.38
N MET A 349 23.57 -1.66 -5.37
CA MET A 349 24.46 -2.64 -4.74
C MET A 349 24.39 -2.64 -3.21
N GLU A 350 24.06 -1.51 -2.58
CA GLU A 350 23.83 -1.48 -1.13
C GLU A 350 22.58 -2.28 -0.76
N CYS A 351 21.50 -2.12 -1.53
CA CYS A 351 20.25 -2.87 -1.32
C CYS A 351 20.46 -4.38 -1.50
N VAL A 352 21.17 -4.78 -2.56
CA VAL A 352 21.51 -6.19 -2.83
C VAL A 352 22.39 -6.78 -1.73
N GLN A 353 23.37 -6.01 -1.24
CA GLN A 353 24.26 -6.45 -0.17
C GLN A 353 23.48 -6.72 1.13
N VAL A 354 22.62 -5.78 1.55
CA VAL A 354 21.77 -5.97 2.74
C VAL A 354 20.82 -7.17 2.57
N THR A 355 20.30 -7.40 1.36
CA THR A 355 19.44 -8.57 1.07
C THR A 355 20.20 -9.89 1.24
N LYS A 356 21.48 -9.96 0.84
CA LYS A 356 22.35 -11.13 1.07
C LYS A 356 22.70 -11.31 2.55
N GLU A 357 22.87 -10.22 3.29
CA GLU A 357 23.10 -10.25 4.74
C GLU A 357 21.93 -10.88 5.50
N VAL A 358 20.68 -10.66 5.07
CA VAL A 358 19.51 -11.35 5.65
C VAL A 358 19.65 -12.87 5.51
N THR A 359 20.00 -13.34 4.31
CA THR A 359 20.17 -14.78 4.05
C THR A 359 21.29 -15.37 4.90
N THR A 360 22.39 -14.63 5.02
CA THR A 360 23.54 -15.01 5.86
C THR A 360 23.14 -15.08 7.33
N ALA A 361 22.43 -14.06 7.83
CA ALA A 361 21.96 -14.02 9.22
C ALA A 361 21.01 -15.19 9.54
N MET A 362 20.10 -15.55 8.62
CA MET A 362 19.23 -16.71 8.80
C MET A 362 20.02 -18.03 8.83
N ALA A 363 21.01 -18.20 7.96
CA ALA A 363 21.85 -19.40 7.93
C ALA A 363 22.74 -19.55 9.18
N GLU A 364 23.19 -18.44 9.76
CA GLU A 364 23.99 -18.40 11.00
C GLU A 364 23.14 -18.48 12.28
N GLY A 365 21.81 -18.59 12.17
CA GLY A 365 20.91 -18.61 13.34
C GLY A 365 20.69 -17.25 14.01
N ARG A 366 21.11 -16.14 13.39
CA ARG A 366 20.91 -14.76 13.85
C ARG A 366 19.54 -14.21 13.44
N PHE A 367 18.47 -14.88 13.87
CA PHE A 367 17.09 -14.61 13.44
C PHE A 367 16.57 -13.21 13.81
N GLU A 368 16.89 -12.70 15.01
CA GLU A 368 16.52 -11.34 15.42
C GLU A 368 17.21 -10.26 14.54
N ASP A 369 18.42 -10.52 14.05
CA ASP A 369 19.08 -9.64 13.10
C ASP A 369 18.41 -9.71 11.72
N ALA A 370 18.01 -10.90 11.28
CA ALA A 370 17.29 -11.09 10.02
C ALA A 370 15.99 -10.26 9.97
N ILE A 371 15.22 -10.24 11.06
CA ILE A 371 14.00 -9.41 11.18
C ILE A 371 14.33 -7.92 11.09
N LYS A 372 15.38 -7.45 11.77
CA LYS A 372 15.78 -6.04 11.73
C LYS A 372 16.26 -5.63 10.33
N LEU A 373 16.98 -6.50 9.65
CA LEU A 373 17.48 -6.29 8.29
C LEU A 373 16.36 -6.25 7.24
N ARG A 374 15.25 -6.98 7.43
CA ARG A 374 14.02 -6.84 6.62
C ARG A 374 13.38 -5.44 6.74
N GLY A 375 13.68 -4.74 7.83
CA GLY A 375 13.26 -3.36 8.05
C GLY A 375 12.07 -3.21 9.00
N LYS A 376 11.81 -1.95 9.38
CA LYS A 376 10.85 -1.59 10.43
C LYS A 376 9.42 -2.05 10.16
N SER A 377 9.01 -2.11 8.90
CA SER A 377 7.66 -2.57 8.56
C SER A 377 7.47 -4.04 8.95
N PHE A 378 8.44 -4.89 8.58
CA PHE A 378 8.44 -6.32 8.92
C PHE A 378 8.51 -6.52 10.44
N GLU A 379 9.46 -5.86 11.11
CA GLU A 379 9.62 -5.91 12.57
C GLU A 379 8.34 -5.52 13.32
N ASN A 380 7.69 -4.43 12.91
CA ASN A 380 6.44 -3.99 13.52
C ASN A 380 5.30 -5.00 13.32
N ASN A 381 5.20 -5.61 12.14
CA ASN A 381 4.22 -6.67 11.88
C ASN A 381 4.51 -7.89 12.76
N TRP A 382 5.78 -8.27 12.89
CA TRP A 382 6.20 -9.40 13.71
C TRP A 382 5.89 -9.19 15.19
N ASN A 383 6.21 -8.00 15.73
CA ASN A 383 5.91 -7.65 17.11
C ASN A 383 4.39 -7.63 17.37
N THR A 384 3.61 -7.07 16.44
CA THR A 384 2.14 -7.09 16.54
C THR A 384 1.60 -8.51 16.50
N TYR A 385 2.16 -9.38 15.65
CA TYR A 385 1.78 -10.78 15.56
C TYR A 385 2.09 -11.50 16.87
N LYS A 386 3.31 -11.41 17.39
CA LYS A 386 3.72 -11.99 18.70
C LYS A 386 2.72 -11.63 19.80
N LEU A 387 2.35 -10.36 19.91
CA LEU A 387 1.41 -9.86 20.91
C LEU A 387 0.00 -10.46 20.78
N LEU A 388 -0.52 -10.56 19.55
CA LEU A 388 -1.85 -11.12 19.31
C LEU A 388 -1.89 -12.65 19.30
N ALA A 389 -0.74 -13.28 19.08
CA ALA A 389 -0.59 -14.71 18.92
C ALA A 389 -0.46 -15.43 20.26
N HIS A 390 0.34 -14.90 21.18
CA HIS A 390 0.54 -15.52 22.50
C HIS A 390 -0.57 -15.08 23.45
N VAL A 391 -1.59 -15.94 23.59
CA VAL A 391 -2.67 -15.76 24.57
C VAL A 391 -2.20 -16.27 25.92
N THR A 392 -1.34 -15.51 26.60
CA THR A 392 -1.13 -15.70 28.03
C THR A 392 -2.20 -14.87 28.74
N SER A 393 -3.12 -15.53 29.43
CA SER A 393 -3.99 -14.83 30.37
C SER A 393 -3.12 -14.09 31.38
N PRO A 394 -3.35 -12.79 31.64
CA PRO A 394 -2.57 -12.08 32.63
C PRO A 394 -2.80 -12.68 34.01
N ASP A 395 -1.73 -12.86 34.78
CA ASP A 395 -1.80 -13.39 36.15
C ASP A 395 -2.60 -12.47 37.08
N VAL A 396 -2.71 -11.18 36.74
CA VAL A 396 -3.43 -10.15 37.48
C VAL A 396 -4.37 -9.40 36.53
N LYS A 397 -5.67 -9.40 36.85
CA LYS A 397 -6.64 -8.52 36.17
C LYS A 397 -6.50 -7.11 36.71
N SER A 398 -6.51 -6.11 35.82
CA SER A 398 -6.61 -4.71 36.23
C SER A 398 -8.07 -4.37 36.51
N ASN A 399 -8.32 -3.43 37.42
CA ASN A 399 -9.67 -2.89 37.68
C ASN A 399 -10.03 -1.75 36.69
N ILE A 400 -9.39 -1.72 35.53
CA ILE A 400 -9.52 -0.64 34.55
C ILE A 400 -10.53 -1.07 33.49
N ASN A 401 -11.50 -0.19 33.22
CA ASN A 401 -12.47 -0.35 32.13
C ASN A 401 -12.12 0.60 30.97
N ILE A 402 -12.00 0.07 29.76
CA ILE A 402 -11.74 0.84 28.54
C ILE A 402 -12.95 0.74 27.62
N GLY A 403 -13.56 1.89 27.31
CA GLY A 403 -14.68 1.98 26.36
C GLY A 403 -14.20 2.09 24.92
N ILE A 404 -14.85 1.35 24.01
CA ILE A 404 -14.58 1.40 22.57
C ILE A 404 -15.86 1.76 21.84
N LEU A 405 -15.80 2.79 20.98
CA LEU A 405 -16.91 3.25 20.15
C LEU A 405 -16.47 3.54 18.71
N ASN A 406 -17.40 3.35 17.79
CA ASN A 406 -17.25 3.77 16.40
C ASN A 406 -18.08 5.03 16.13
N VAL A 407 -17.49 6.03 15.45
CA VAL A 407 -18.12 7.33 15.19
C VAL A 407 -17.94 7.74 13.72
N GLY A 408 -19.01 8.25 13.13
CA GLY A 408 -19.04 8.70 11.73
C GLY A 408 -19.68 7.66 10.80
N ALA A 409 -19.32 7.73 9.52
CA ALA A 409 -19.80 6.76 8.52
C ALA A 409 -19.05 5.42 8.64
N PRO A 410 -19.71 4.28 8.40
CA PRO A 410 -19.04 2.99 8.42
C PRO A 410 -18.02 2.89 7.29
N CYS A 411 -16.88 2.24 7.57
CA CYS A 411 -15.90 1.86 6.55
C CYS A 411 -15.32 0.48 6.85
N ALA A 412 -14.81 -0.18 5.81
CA ALA A 412 -14.17 -1.48 5.96
C ALA A 412 -12.87 -1.35 6.77
N GLY A 413 -12.68 -2.22 7.76
CA GLY A 413 -11.50 -2.23 8.63
C GLY A 413 -11.74 -1.71 10.06
N MET A 414 -12.84 -1.00 10.33
CA MET A 414 -13.22 -0.59 11.70
C MET A 414 -13.29 -1.80 12.65
N ASN A 415 -13.93 -2.89 12.20
CA ASN A 415 -14.05 -4.12 12.97
C ASN A 415 -12.69 -4.79 13.26
N ALA A 416 -11.70 -4.65 12.38
CA ALA A 416 -10.34 -5.15 12.61
C ALA A 416 -9.64 -4.35 13.72
N ALA A 417 -9.81 -3.03 13.74
CA ALA A 417 -9.31 -2.17 14.81
C ALA A 417 -9.96 -2.47 16.16
N VAL A 418 -11.30 -2.58 16.20
CA VAL A 418 -12.02 -2.97 17.43
C VAL A 418 -11.52 -4.32 17.94
N ARG A 419 -11.46 -5.34 17.08
CA ARG A 419 -11.00 -6.69 17.46
C ARG A 419 -9.62 -6.66 18.09
N SER A 420 -8.68 -5.95 17.47
CA SER A 420 -7.31 -5.89 17.96
C SER A 420 -7.22 -5.15 19.29
N ALA A 421 -7.89 -4.01 19.42
CA ALA A 421 -7.95 -3.24 20.66
C ALA A 421 -8.53 -4.08 21.81
N VAL A 422 -9.64 -4.79 21.58
CA VAL A 422 -10.26 -5.67 22.59
C VAL A 422 -9.31 -6.77 23.03
N ARG A 423 -8.69 -7.49 22.07
CA ARG A 423 -7.79 -8.60 22.41
C ARG A 423 -6.56 -8.13 23.18
N ILE A 424 -5.94 -7.02 22.76
CA ILE A 424 -4.80 -6.46 23.47
C ILE A 424 -5.20 -5.96 24.86
N GLY A 425 -6.36 -5.31 25.00
CA GLY A 425 -6.84 -4.84 26.30
C GLY A 425 -7.07 -5.98 27.29
N ILE A 426 -7.67 -7.08 26.84
CA ILE A 426 -7.82 -8.31 27.65
C ILE A 426 -6.46 -8.89 28.04
N LEU A 427 -5.48 -8.91 27.13
CA LEU A 427 -4.12 -9.39 27.42
C LEU A 427 -3.36 -8.48 28.40
N GLN A 428 -3.66 -7.19 28.42
CA GLN A 428 -3.16 -6.24 29.42
C GLN A 428 -3.95 -6.30 30.76
N GLY A 429 -4.96 -7.16 30.85
CA GLY A 429 -5.75 -7.37 32.06
C GLY A 429 -6.94 -6.43 32.23
N HIS A 430 -7.22 -5.56 31.26
CA HIS A 430 -8.31 -4.58 31.32
C HIS A 430 -9.66 -5.19 30.96
N ASN A 431 -10.73 -4.61 31.50
CA ASN A 431 -12.09 -4.89 31.07
C ASN A 431 -12.44 -4.02 29.86
N MET A 432 -12.88 -4.65 28.78
CA MET A 432 -13.19 -3.95 27.54
C MET A 432 -14.70 -3.78 27.43
N LEU A 433 -15.16 -2.55 27.16
CA LEU A 433 -16.59 -2.21 27.07
C LEU A 433 -16.94 -1.74 25.65
N ALA A 434 -17.92 -2.40 25.04
CA ALA A 434 -18.52 -1.99 23.77
C ALA A 434 -19.52 -0.87 24.05
N VAL A 435 -19.32 0.26 23.36
CA VAL A 435 -20.27 1.37 23.36
C VAL A 435 -20.94 1.37 21.99
N HIS A 436 -22.23 1.07 21.97
CA HIS A 436 -22.97 0.96 20.71
C HIS A 436 -23.34 2.34 20.14
N ASP A 437 -23.49 2.43 18.82
CA ASP A 437 -24.03 3.63 18.15
C ASP A 437 -23.30 4.96 18.47
N GLY A 438 -22.01 4.90 18.77
CA GLY A 438 -21.16 6.08 18.95
C GLY A 438 -21.49 6.86 20.22
N PHE A 439 -21.48 8.20 20.13
CA PHE A 439 -21.73 9.06 21.29
C PHE A 439 -23.17 8.98 21.80
N ASP A 440 -24.15 8.69 20.95
CA ASP A 440 -25.54 8.49 21.38
C ASP A 440 -25.64 7.31 22.34
N GLY A 441 -25.03 6.16 22.04
CA GLY A 441 -25.10 5.02 22.96
C GLY A 441 -24.26 5.23 24.22
N LEU A 442 -23.20 6.06 24.17
CA LEU A 442 -22.50 6.50 25.37
C LEU A 442 -23.40 7.36 26.27
N ALA A 443 -24.18 8.27 25.68
CA ALA A 443 -25.13 9.12 26.41
C ALA A 443 -26.34 8.34 26.94
N HIS A 444 -26.84 7.35 26.20
CA HIS A 444 -27.96 6.50 26.62
C HIS A 444 -27.55 5.31 27.50
N GLY A 445 -26.25 5.09 27.72
CA GLY A 445 -25.74 3.97 28.53
C GLY A 445 -25.90 2.60 27.86
N THR A 446 -25.91 2.54 26.51
CA THR A 446 -25.94 1.30 25.73
C THR A 446 -24.53 0.70 25.66
N ILE A 447 -24.09 0.14 26.79
CA ILE A 447 -22.72 -0.33 27.01
C ILE A 447 -22.73 -1.78 27.50
N GLU A 448 -21.93 -2.64 26.87
CA GLU A 448 -21.81 -4.05 27.25
C GLU A 448 -20.35 -4.54 27.34
N PRO A 449 -20.03 -5.52 28.20
CA PRO A 449 -18.69 -6.07 28.29
C PRO A 449 -18.33 -6.93 27.08
N MET A 450 -17.11 -6.76 26.56
CA MET A 450 -16.57 -7.54 25.45
C MET A 450 -15.64 -8.64 25.94
N THR A 451 -15.87 -9.87 25.46
CA THR A 451 -15.00 -11.02 25.71
C THR A 451 -14.11 -11.33 24.51
N TRP A 452 -13.13 -12.22 24.68
CA TRP A 452 -12.26 -12.65 23.58
C TRP A 452 -13.04 -13.22 22.37
N GLY A 453 -14.08 -14.00 22.66
CA GLY A 453 -14.95 -14.61 21.65
C GLY A 453 -15.89 -13.61 20.96
N TYR A 454 -16.27 -12.53 21.65
CA TYR A 454 -17.19 -11.50 21.14
C TYR A 454 -16.71 -10.90 19.80
N VAL A 455 -15.40 -10.60 19.71
CA VAL A 455 -14.75 -10.06 18.51
C VAL A 455 -14.22 -11.14 17.55
N GLY A 456 -14.62 -12.41 17.74
CA GLY A 456 -14.22 -13.54 16.91
C GLY A 456 -14.68 -13.37 15.46
N GLY A 457 -13.75 -13.47 14.50
CA GLY A 457 -14.05 -13.36 13.07
C GLY A 457 -14.35 -11.95 12.57
N TRP A 458 -14.13 -10.90 13.37
CA TRP A 458 -14.40 -9.51 12.98
C TRP A 458 -13.38 -8.94 11.98
N THR A 459 -12.17 -9.52 11.88
CA THR A 459 -11.09 -8.98 11.03
C THR A 459 -11.49 -8.85 9.56
N GLY A 460 -12.22 -9.83 9.02
CA GLY A 460 -12.67 -9.84 7.62
C GLY A 460 -14.04 -9.20 7.38
N LYS A 461 -14.70 -8.66 8.40
CA LYS A 461 -16.05 -8.07 8.25
C LYS A 461 -15.98 -6.59 7.91
N GLY A 462 -16.67 -6.19 6.85
CA GLY A 462 -16.94 -4.78 6.54
C GLY A 462 -17.92 -4.13 7.53
N GLY A 463 -18.15 -2.83 7.35
CA GLY A 463 -19.09 -2.05 8.18
C GLY A 463 -18.63 -1.85 9.63
N SER A 464 -19.60 -1.64 10.52
CA SER A 464 -19.39 -1.45 11.96
C SER A 464 -20.30 -2.38 12.76
N ASN A 465 -19.74 -3.37 13.46
CA ASN A 465 -20.52 -4.26 14.31
C ASN A 465 -20.99 -3.61 15.62
N LEU A 466 -20.30 -2.55 16.08
CA LEU A 466 -20.74 -1.76 17.23
C LEU A 466 -21.90 -0.80 16.88
N GLY A 467 -22.25 -0.65 15.59
CA GLY A 467 -23.03 0.50 15.14
C GLY A 467 -22.16 1.75 15.05
N THR A 468 -22.59 2.77 14.31
CA THR A 468 -21.87 4.04 14.19
C THR A 468 -22.83 5.14 13.74
N LYS A 469 -22.69 6.33 14.31
CA LYS A 469 -23.49 7.52 13.99
C LYS A 469 -22.60 8.75 13.86
N ARG A 470 -23.12 9.79 13.20
CA ARG A 470 -22.43 11.09 12.99
C ARG A 470 -22.76 12.13 14.07
N SER A 471 -23.45 11.73 15.13
CA SER A 471 -23.75 12.59 16.27
C SER A 471 -22.45 13.06 16.93
N LEU A 472 -22.51 14.26 17.49
CA LEU A 472 -21.42 14.86 18.25
C LEU A 472 -21.80 14.92 19.73
N PRO A 473 -20.83 14.83 20.65
CA PRO A 473 -21.11 14.75 22.07
C PRO A 473 -21.56 16.09 22.69
N ALA A 474 -21.33 17.25 22.06
CA ALA A 474 -21.63 18.58 22.63
C ALA A 474 -23.02 18.72 23.27
N SER A 475 -24.08 18.20 22.63
CA SER A 475 -25.45 18.29 23.15
C SER A 475 -25.77 17.28 24.26
N MET A 476 -24.88 16.33 24.52
CA MET A 476 -25.10 15.18 25.42
C MET A 476 -23.95 14.98 26.42
N ILE A 477 -23.10 16.01 26.62
CA ILE A 477 -21.91 15.92 27.47
C ILE A 477 -22.26 15.52 28.90
N GLU A 478 -23.34 16.05 29.45
CA GLU A 478 -23.77 15.75 30.81
C GLU A 478 -24.12 14.25 30.96
N GLU A 479 -24.94 13.70 30.05
CA GLU A 479 -25.30 12.29 30.09
C GLU A 479 -24.09 11.37 29.85
N ILE A 480 -23.18 11.77 28.96
CA ILE A 480 -21.91 11.07 28.72
C ILE A 480 -21.07 11.04 30.00
N SER A 481 -20.94 12.17 30.71
CA SER A 481 -20.17 12.25 31.97
C SER A 481 -20.76 11.33 33.05
N LEU A 482 -22.09 11.32 33.19
CA LEU A 482 -22.81 10.46 34.13
C LEU A 482 -22.59 8.98 33.82
N ASN A 483 -22.62 8.59 32.54
CA ASN A 483 -22.38 7.20 32.16
C ASN A 483 -20.90 6.79 32.29
N ILE A 484 -19.96 7.68 32.01
CA ILE A 484 -18.54 7.40 32.26
C ILE A 484 -18.31 7.07 33.75
N ALA A 485 -18.93 7.83 34.66
CA ALA A 485 -18.91 7.52 36.09
C ALA A 485 -19.65 6.21 36.42
N LYS A 486 -20.89 6.04 35.92
CA LYS A 486 -21.75 4.87 36.18
C LYS A 486 -21.10 3.55 35.79
N PHE A 487 -20.45 3.51 34.62
CA PHE A 487 -19.77 2.32 34.11
C PHE A 487 -18.27 2.27 34.49
N ASN A 488 -17.81 3.24 35.28
CA ASN A 488 -16.44 3.38 35.74
C ASN A 488 -15.43 3.30 34.58
N ILE A 489 -15.68 4.05 33.50
CA ILE A 489 -14.84 4.07 32.30
C ILE A 489 -13.60 4.92 32.59
N HIS A 490 -12.42 4.33 32.40
CA HIS A 490 -11.15 4.96 32.72
C HIS A 490 -10.38 5.44 31.49
N ALA A 491 -10.76 4.98 30.29
CA ALA A 491 -10.20 5.44 29.02
C ALA A 491 -11.16 5.16 27.85
N LEU A 492 -10.97 5.90 26.75
CA LEU A 492 -11.77 5.74 25.52
C LEU A 492 -10.91 5.49 24.28
N VAL A 493 -11.33 4.55 23.44
CA VAL A 493 -10.84 4.37 22.07
C VAL A 493 -11.97 4.72 21.11
N ILE A 494 -11.82 5.84 20.39
CA ILE A 494 -12.80 6.34 19.43
C ILE A 494 -12.30 6.02 18.02
N ILE A 495 -12.99 5.16 17.28
CA ILE A 495 -12.61 4.77 15.92
C ILE A 495 -13.54 5.45 14.94
N GLY A 496 -13.02 6.29 14.06
CA GLY A 496 -13.93 7.01 13.17
C GLY A 496 -13.34 8.12 12.32
N GLY A 497 -14.24 8.81 11.62
CA GLY A 497 -13.91 9.86 10.68
C GLY A 497 -13.71 11.22 11.34
N PHE A 498 -14.05 12.28 10.60
CA PHE A 498 -13.93 13.65 11.11
C PHE A 498 -14.81 13.91 12.35
N GLU A 499 -15.99 13.28 12.43
CA GLU A 499 -16.85 13.36 13.63
C GLU A 499 -16.19 12.75 14.87
N ALA A 500 -15.35 11.72 14.71
CA ALA A 500 -14.58 11.16 15.84
C ALA A 500 -13.51 12.15 16.33
N PHE A 501 -12.85 12.84 15.40
CA PHE A 501 -11.87 13.88 15.71
C PHE A 501 -12.52 15.07 16.43
N VAL A 502 -13.61 15.61 15.88
CA VAL A 502 -14.36 16.72 16.49
C VAL A 502 -14.97 16.31 17.83
N GLY A 503 -15.59 15.14 17.91
CA GLY A 503 -16.15 14.65 19.17
C GLY A 503 -15.08 14.43 20.25
N GLY A 504 -13.90 13.94 19.87
CA GLY A 504 -12.75 13.90 20.79
C GLY A 504 -12.34 15.28 21.29
N LEU A 505 -12.32 16.29 20.42
CA LEU A 505 -12.04 17.68 20.80
C LEU A 505 -13.10 18.28 21.73
N GLU A 506 -14.37 18.00 21.50
CA GLU A 506 -15.47 18.43 22.36
C GLU A 506 -15.36 17.80 23.75
N LEU A 507 -15.05 16.50 23.84
CA LEU A 507 -14.81 15.82 25.11
C LEU A 507 -13.62 16.43 25.87
N VAL A 508 -12.52 16.74 25.16
CA VAL A 508 -11.35 17.40 25.77
C VAL A 508 -11.70 18.79 26.29
N THR A 509 -12.47 19.57 25.52
CA THR A 509 -12.90 20.92 25.93
C THR A 509 -13.82 20.84 27.15
N ALA A 510 -14.70 19.83 27.20
CA ALA A 510 -15.62 19.63 28.32
C ALA A 510 -14.96 19.19 29.64
N ARG A 511 -13.66 18.82 29.63
CA ARG A 511 -12.89 18.52 30.85
C ARG A 511 -12.83 19.67 31.84
N GLU A 512 -12.98 20.92 31.37
CA GLU A 512 -13.03 22.10 32.24
C GLU A 512 -14.27 22.11 33.15
N LYS A 513 -15.36 21.45 32.72
CA LYS A 513 -16.65 21.44 33.42
C LYS A 513 -16.96 20.10 34.09
N TYR A 514 -16.48 18.98 33.54
CA TYR A 514 -16.78 17.63 34.02
C TYR A 514 -15.49 16.86 34.29
N GLU A 515 -15.17 16.62 35.57
CA GLU A 515 -13.95 15.90 35.98
C GLU A 515 -13.97 14.44 35.50
N GLU A 516 -15.16 13.85 35.31
CA GLU A 516 -15.34 12.49 34.80
C GLU A 516 -14.75 12.32 33.41
N LEU A 517 -14.65 13.39 32.62
CA LEU A 517 -14.06 13.39 31.28
C LEU A 517 -12.53 13.49 31.29
N CYS A 518 -11.91 13.73 32.45
CA CYS A 518 -10.46 13.74 32.63
C CYS A 518 -9.87 12.33 32.61
N ILE A 519 -10.19 11.56 31.56
CA ILE A 519 -9.69 10.22 31.27
C ILE A 519 -8.88 10.23 29.97
N PRO A 520 -7.85 9.39 29.82
CA PRO A 520 -7.12 9.27 28.55
C PRO A 520 -8.05 8.84 27.41
N LEU A 521 -7.88 9.46 26.24
CA LEU A 521 -8.62 9.04 25.04
C LEU A 521 -7.74 9.04 23.80
N VAL A 522 -8.02 8.13 22.88
CA VAL A 522 -7.33 8.03 21.60
C VAL A 522 -8.33 7.93 20.46
N VAL A 523 -8.12 8.74 19.42
CA VAL A 523 -8.87 8.69 18.18
C VAL A 523 -8.07 7.89 17.14
N ILE A 524 -8.69 6.88 16.56
CA ILE A 524 -8.16 6.11 15.43
C ILE A 524 -8.88 6.56 14.15
N PRO A 525 -8.18 7.21 13.19
CA PRO A 525 -8.76 7.63 11.93
C PRO A 525 -9.31 6.46 11.09
N ALA A 526 -10.62 6.46 10.87
CA ALA A 526 -11.34 5.47 10.07
C ALA A 526 -12.43 6.15 9.23
N THR A 527 -12.19 6.27 7.93
CA THR A 527 -13.09 6.87 6.94
C THR A 527 -12.60 6.52 5.54
N VAL A 528 -13.52 6.43 4.57
CA VAL A 528 -13.15 6.25 3.16
C VAL A 528 -12.48 7.50 2.56
N SER A 529 -12.80 8.68 3.09
CA SER A 529 -12.41 9.96 2.49
C SER A 529 -10.95 10.33 2.71
N ASN A 530 -10.28 9.72 3.69
CA ASN A 530 -8.94 10.11 4.13
C ASN A 530 -8.81 11.60 4.53
N ASN A 531 -9.82 12.10 5.25
CA ASN A 531 -9.96 13.53 5.59
C ASN A 531 -9.74 13.84 7.08
N VAL A 532 -9.15 12.92 7.85
CA VAL A 532 -8.91 13.12 9.29
C VAL A 532 -7.51 13.72 9.50
N PRO A 533 -7.39 14.87 10.17
CA PRO A 533 -6.11 15.49 10.51
C PRO A 533 -5.20 14.55 11.33
N GLY A 534 -3.89 14.70 11.16
CA GLY A 534 -2.89 13.92 11.92
C GLY A 534 -2.53 12.56 11.34
N SER A 535 -3.16 12.12 10.23
CA SER A 535 -2.80 10.85 9.57
C SER A 535 -2.73 11.00 8.05
N ASP A 536 -1.72 10.40 7.43
CA ASP A 536 -1.58 10.27 5.97
C ASP A 536 -2.60 9.28 5.38
N PHE A 537 -3.06 8.33 6.20
CA PHE A 537 -4.05 7.30 5.84
C PHE A 537 -5.06 7.08 6.96
N SER A 538 -6.33 6.98 6.61
CA SER A 538 -7.39 6.46 7.46
C SER A 538 -7.75 5.02 7.08
N ILE A 539 -8.18 4.24 8.07
CA ILE A 539 -8.74 2.91 7.84
C ILE A 539 -9.96 3.03 6.91
N GLY A 540 -10.02 2.17 5.90
CA GLY A 540 -11.10 2.07 4.92
C GLY A 540 -10.86 2.83 3.61
N ALA A 541 -9.84 3.70 3.57
CA ALA A 541 -9.50 4.47 2.37
C ALA A 541 -8.95 3.57 1.25
N ASP A 542 -8.14 2.55 1.59
CA ASP A 542 -7.59 1.63 0.60
C ASP A 542 -8.68 0.70 0.01
N THR A 543 -9.60 0.23 0.85
CA THR A 543 -10.76 -0.55 0.40
C THR A 543 -11.65 0.25 -0.55
N ALA A 544 -11.90 1.52 -0.23
CA ALA A 544 -12.64 2.41 -1.11
C ALA A 544 -11.92 2.62 -2.44
N LEU A 545 -10.62 2.90 -2.39
CA LEU A 545 -9.79 3.13 -3.57
C LEU A 545 -9.77 1.91 -4.50
N ASN A 546 -9.62 0.70 -3.98
CA ASN A 546 -9.67 -0.54 -4.77
C ASN A 546 -11.06 -0.77 -5.39
N THR A 547 -12.13 -0.44 -4.67
CA THR A 547 -13.50 -0.56 -5.18
C THR A 547 -13.76 0.41 -6.34
N ILE A 548 -13.33 1.67 -6.21
CA ILE A 548 -13.42 2.67 -7.27
C ILE A 548 -12.59 2.22 -8.48
N THR A 549 -11.34 1.83 -8.26
CA THR A 549 -10.42 1.41 -9.33
C THR A 549 -10.98 0.24 -10.13
N THR A 550 -11.49 -0.80 -9.45
CA THR A 550 -12.12 -1.97 -10.10
C THR A 550 -13.36 -1.57 -10.88
N THR A 551 -14.16 -0.64 -10.35
CA THR A 551 -15.35 -0.13 -11.05
C THR A 551 -14.97 0.67 -12.30
N CYS A 552 -13.92 1.50 -12.21
CA CYS A 552 -13.35 2.19 -13.36
C CYS A 552 -12.86 1.21 -14.43
N ASP A 553 -12.28 0.07 -14.06
CA ASP A 553 -11.86 -0.95 -15.03
C ASP A 553 -13.05 -1.54 -15.80
N ARG A 554 -14.13 -1.90 -15.09
CA ARG A 554 -15.38 -2.39 -15.71
C ARG A 554 -15.98 -1.35 -16.66
N ILE A 555 -15.98 -0.09 -16.26
CA ILE A 555 -16.46 1.04 -17.09
C ILE A 555 -15.57 1.24 -18.32
N LYS A 556 -14.24 1.21 -18.15
CA LYS A 556 -13.29 1.29 -19.28
C LYS A 556 -13.49 0.15 -20.28
N GLN A 557 -13.76 -1.06 -19.80
CA GLN A 557 -14.06 -2.20 -20.66
C GLN A 557 -15.35 -1.97 -21.47
N SER A 558 -16.40 -1.44 -20.84
CA SER A 558 -17.63 -1.02 -21.54
C SER A 558 -17.34 0.05 -22.60
N ALA A 559 -16.56 1.08 -22.25
CA ALA A 559 -16.18 2.16 -23.16
C ALA A 559 -15.38 1.65 -24.37
N ALA A 560 -14.51 0.66 -24.16
CA ALA A 560 -13.70 0.05 -25.23
C ALA A 560 -14.57 -0.71 -26.25
N GLY A 561 -15.67 -1.31 -25.82
CA GLY A 561 -16.59 -2.06 -26.69
C GLY A 561 -17.37 -1.16 -27.66
N THR A 562 -17.86 -0.01 -27.19
CA THR A 562 -18.69 0.89 -28.02
C THR A 562 -17.87 1.90 -28.84
N LYS A 563 -16.59 2.10 -28.49
CA LYS A 563 -15.70 3.16 -29.03
C LYS A 563 -16.27 4.57 -28.83
N ARG A 564 -15.39 5.59 -28.89
CA ARG A 564 -15.71 7.02 -28.80
C ARG A 564 -16.65 7.36 -27.63
N ARG A 565 -16.25 6.95 -26.41
CA ARG A 565 -17.06 7.18 -25.20
C ARG A 565 -16.25 7.77 -24.06
N VAL A 566 -16.82 8.77 -23.40
CA VAL A 566 -16.29 9.42 -22.20
C VAL A 566 -17.18 9.08 -21.02
N PHE A 567 -16.58 8.71 -19.89
CA PHE A 567 -17.28 8.49 -18.64
C PHE A 567 -16.86 9.51 -17.59
N ILE A 568 -17.84 10.14 -16.97
CA ILE A 568 -17.68 11.00 -15.79
C ILE A 568 -18.12 10.17 -14.58
N ILE A 569 -17.19 9.92 -13.68
CA ILE A 569 -17.42 9.10 -12.49
C ILE A 569 -17.35 10.00 -11.26
N GLU A 570 -18.45 10.06 -10.51
CA GLU A 570 -18.49 10.73 -9.23
C GLU A 570 -18.01 9.80 -8.12
N THR A 571 -17.04 10.30 -7.36
CA THR A 571 -16.44 9.66 -6.19
C THR A 571 -16.85 10.39 -4.92
N MET A 572 -16.93 9.64 -3.82
CA MET A 572 -17.12 10.20 -2.48
C MET A 572 -15.86 10.96 -2.04
N GLY A 573 -15.91 11.54 -0.83
CA GLY A 573 -14.76 12.16 -0.19
C GLY A 573 -15.11 13.42 0.60
N GLY A 574 -16.37 13.86 0.60
CA GLY A 574 -16.71 15.21 1.02
C GLY A 574 -15.93 16.20 0.17
N PHE A 575 -15.30 17.17 0.82
CA PHE A 575 -14.37 18.12 0.18
C PHE A 575 -12.96 17.55 -0.01
N CYS A 576 -12.69 16.30 0.40
CA CYS A 576 -11.39 15.69 0.20
C CYS A 576 -11.31 14.94 -1.14
N GLY A 577 -10.45 15.42 -2.03
CA GLY A 577 -10.16 14.88 -3.35
C GLY A 577 -9.27 13.64 -3.40
N TYR A 578 -8.93 13.04 -2.25
CA TYR A 578 -8.02 11.88 -2.16
C TYR A 578 -8.49 10.74 -3.06
N LEU A 579 -9.75 10.30 -2.91
CA LEU A 579 -10.30 9.19 -3.68
C LEU A 579 -10.31 9.48 -5.19
N ALA A 580 -10.77 10.66 -5.60
CA ALA A 580 -10.80 11.07 -7.01
C ALA A 580 -9.39 11.08 -7.63
N THR A 581 -8.41 11.64 -6.91
CA THR A 581 -7.03 11.78 -7.40
C THR A 581 -6.32 10.43 -7.47
N MET A 582 -6.37 9.66 -6.38
CA MET A 582 -5.67 8.38 -6.30
C MET A 582 -6.31 7.34 -7.22
N ALA A 583 -7.64 7.29 -7.30
CA ALA A 583 -8.32 6.42 -8.25
C ALA A 583 -8.08 6.87 -9.69
N GLY A 584 -8.00 8.17 -9.96
CA GLY A 584 -7.62 8.69 -11.27
C GLY A 584 -6.24 8.22 -11.71
N LEU A 585 -5.26 8.23 -10.80
CA LEU A 585 -3.92 7.70 -11.07
C LEU A 585 -3.93 6.19 -11.29
N ALA A 586 -4.64 5.42 -10.45
CA ALA A 586 -4.74 3.96 -10.54
C ALA A 586 -5.51 3.47 -11.78
N ALA A 587 -6.54 4.22 -12.19
CA ALA A 587 -7.37 3.88 -13.35
C ALA A 587 -6.82 4.44 -14.67
N GLY A 588 -5.91 5.43 -14.60
CA GLY A 588 -5.37 6.14 -15.77
C GLY A 588 -6.39 7.09 -16.38
N ALA A 589 -7.03 7.88 -15.53
CA ALA A 589 -7.99 8.91 -15.91
C ALA A 589 -7.32 10.06 -16.65
N ASP A 590 -8.11 10.73 -17.48
CA ASP A 590 -7.70 11.90 -18.24
C ASP A 590 -7.74 13.15 -17.36
N ALA A 591 -8.78 13.29 -16.54
CA ALA A 591 -8.91 14.40 -15.59
C ALA A 591 -9.49 13.92 -14.25
N ALA A 592 -9.15 14.64 -13.18
CA ALA A 592 -9.70 14.45 -11.84
C ALA A 592 -10.03 15.81 -11.20
N TYR A 593 -11.32 16.13 -11.05
CA TYR A 593 -11.81 17.37 -10.44
C TYR A 593 -11.97 17.20 -8.93
N ILE A 594 -11.35 18.10 -8.17
CA ILE A 594 -11.35 18.09 -6.70
C ILE A 594 -11.55 19.49 -6.15
N TYR A 595 -11.82 19.61 -4.85
CA TYR A 595 -12.01 20.89 -4.18
C TYR A 595 -10.68 21.62 -3.97
N GLU A 596 -9.63 20.87 -3.63
CA GLU A 596 -8.30 21.40 -3.28
C GLU A 596 -7.52 21.98 -4.48
N ASP A 597 -8.00 21.73 -5.71
CA ASP A 597 -7.45 22.26 -6.96
C ASP A 597 -8.59 22.96 -7.73
N PRO A 598 -8.88 24.23 -7.39
CA PRO A 598 -9.98 24.98 -8.00
C PRO A 598 -9.83 25.05 -9.51
N PHE A 599 -10.95 24.92 -10.22
CA PHE A 599 -10.98 24.93 -11.68
C PHE A 599 -12.09 25.84 -12.19
N SER A 600 -11.84 26.46 -13.34
CA SER A 600 -12.75 27.36 -14.04
C SER A 600 -13.40 26.69 -15.25
N ILE A 601 -14.33 27.39 -15.91
CA ILE A 601 -14.89 26.93 -17.17
C ILE A 601 -13.83 26.74 -18.26
N HIS A 602 -12.77 27.55 -18.26
CA HIS A 602 -11.68 27.44 -19.23
C HIS A 602 -10.85 26.16 -19.03
N ASP A 603 -10.68 25.74 -17.78
CA ASP A 603 -10.05 24.44 -17.49
C ASP A 603 -10.93 23.28 -17.99
N LEU A 604 -12.25 23.39 -17.86
CA LEU A 604 -13.19 22.40 -18.39
C LEU A 604 -13.13 22.32 -19.92
N GLU A 605 -13.15 23.47 -20.59
CA GLU A 605 -12.98 23.60 -22.04
C GLU A 605 -11.67 22.96 -22.50
N THR A 606 -10.54 23.28 -21.86
CA THR A 606 -9.22 22.68 -22.15
C THR A 606 -9.25 21.15 -22.02
N ASN A 607 -9.96 20.61 -21.02
CA ASN A 607 -10.10 19.17 -20.84
C ASN A 607 -10.97 18.52 -21.92
N VAL A 608 -12.03 19.19 -22.35
CA VAL A 608 -12.87 18.74 -23.46
C VAL A 608 -12.06 18.71 -24.76
N GLU A 609 -11.36 19.79 -25.09
CA GLU A 609 -10.46 19.87 -26.25
C GLU A 609 -9.41 18.76 -26.23
N HIS A 610 -8.80 18.53 -25.07
CA HIS A 610 -7.84 17.44 -24.88
C HIS A 610 -8.46 16.07 -25.24
N LEU A 611 -9.69 15.80 -24.80
CA LEU A 611 -10.39 14.57 -25.16
C LEU A 611 -10.78 14.53 -26.63
N LEU A 612 -11.20 15.64 -27.23
CA LEU A 612 -11.50 15.72 -28.67
C LEU A 612 -10.28 15.32 -29.51
N GLU A 613 -9.10 15.86 -29.19
CA GLU A 613 -7.84 15.49 -29.85
C GLU A 613 -7.48 14.03 -29.61
N LYS A 614 -7.65 13.55 -28.37
CA LYS A 614 -7.42 12.14 -28.04
C LYS A 614 -8.31 11.20 -28.86
N MET A 615 -9.58 11.55 -29.10
CA MET A 615 -10.53 10.73 -29.87
C MET A 615 -10.18 10.61 -31.36
N LYS A 616 -9.33 11.49 -31.89
CA LYS A 616 -8.79 11.41 -33.26
C LYS A 616 -7.70 10.33 -33.39
N THR A 617 -7.11 9.89 -32.28
CA THR A 617 -6.08 8.85 -32.23
C THR A 617 -6.68 7.43 -32.26
N THR A 618 -5.85 6.40 -32.07
CA THR A 618 -6.29 5.02 -31.88
C THR A 618 -7.01 4.81 -30.55
N VAL A 619 -6.79 5.68 -29.56
CA VAL A 619 -7.39 5.58 -28.22
C VAL A 619 -8.70 6.39 -28.17
N LYS A 620 -9.80 5.73 -28.51
CA LYS A 620 -11.13 6.36 -28.61
C LYS A 620 -11.97 6.22 -27.33
N ARG A 621 -11.42 6.60 -26.17
CA ARG A 621 -12.15 6.57 -24.89
C ARG A 621 -11.63 7.64 -23.93
N GLY A 622 -12.49 8.13 -23.04
CA GLY A 622 -12.15 9.07 -21.97
C GLY A 622 -12.67 8.64 -20.61
N LEU A 623 -11.92 8.99 -19.55
CA LEU A 623 -12.30 8.72 -18.18
C LEU A 623 -12.02 9.96 -17.32
N ILE A 624 -13.04 10.45 -16.65
CA ILE A 624 -12.99 11.64 -15.79
C ILE A 624 -13.46 11.23 -14.41
N LEU A 625 -12.69 11.56 -13.37
CA LEU A 625 -13.14 11.46 -11.99
C LEU A 625 -13.55 12.83 -11.49
N ARG A 626 -14.62 12.87 -10.70
CA ARG A 626 -15.09 14.05 -10.00
C ARG A 626 -15.29 13.70 -8.53
N ASN A 627 -14.74 14.49 -7.62
CA ASN A 627 -15.11 14.42 -6.21
C ASN A 627 -16.47 15.09 -5.99
N GLU A 628 -17.32 14.50 -5.15
CA GLU A 628 -18.71 14.92 -4.92
C GLU A 628 -18.90 16.40 -4.54
N LYS A 629 -17.96 17.00 -3.79
CA LYS A 629 -18.01 18.41 -3.37
C LYS A 629 -16.89 19.26 -3.96
N CYS A 630 -16.37 18.89 -5.13
CA CYS A 630 -15.32 19.68 -5.79
C CYS A 630 -15.75 21.12 -6.11
N ASN A 631 -17.01 21.31 -6.49
CA ASN A 631 -17.62 22.61 -6.79
C ASN A 631 -19.15 22.48 -6.67
N ALA A 632 -19.82 23.50 -6.14
CA ALA A 632 -21.27 23.52 -5.96
C ALA A 632 -22.05 23.65 -7.28
N ASN A 633 -21.50 24.38 -8.25
CA ASN A 633 -22.16 24.67 -9.53
C ASN A 633 -21.75 23.69 -10.63
N TYR A 634 -20.49 23.25 -10.64
CA TYR A 634 -19.99 22.25 -11.59
C TYR A 634 -20.29 20.83 -11.09
N THR A 635 -21.58 20.52 -11.08
CA THR A 635 -22.11 19.21 -10.69
C THR A 635 -21.78 18.14 -11.75
N THR A 636 -21.92 16.87 -11.38
CA THR A 636 -21.80 15.76 -12.35
C THR A 636 -22.76 15.92 -13.52
N ASP A 637 -23.94 16.48 -13.29
CA ASP A 637 -24.94 16.73 -14.34
C ASP A 637 -24.52 17.87 -15.27
N PHE A 638 -23.99 18.95 -14.70
CA PHE A 638 -23.42 20.04 -15.49
C PHE A 638 -22.27 19.55 -16.37
N LEU A 639 -21.30 18.84 -15.79
CA LEU A 639 -20.16 18.30 -16.55
C LEU A 639 -20.64 17.31 -17.61
N PHE A 640 -21.62 16.46 -17.29
CA PHE A 640 -22.21 15.55 -18.27
C PHE A 640 -22.82 16.29 -19.46
N ASN A 641 -23.61 17.34 -19.22
CA ASN A 641 -24.24 18.12 -20.28
C ASN A 641 -23.18 18.86 -21.12
N LEU A 642 -22.20 19.50 -20.47
CA LEU A 642 -21.09 20.19 -21.13
C LEU A 642 -20.33 19.25 -22.06
N TYR A 643 -19.84 18.12 -21.54
CA TYR A 643 -19.08 17.15 -22.34
C TYR A 643 -19.93 16.49 -23.42
N SER A 644 -21.24 16.37 -23.23
CA SER A 644 -22.14 15.81 -24.24
C SER A 644 -22.36 16.78 -25.41
N GLU A 645 -22.52 18.07 -25.14
CA GLU A 645 -22.76 19.05 -26.20
C GLU A 645 -21.46 19.40 -26.94
N GLU A 646 -20.37 19.67 -26.22
CA GLU A 646 -19.08 20.00 -26.83
C GLU A 646 -18.42 18.77 -27.49
N GLY A 647 -18.73 17.57 -27.02
CA GLY A 647 -18.26 16.30 -27.60
C GLY A 647 -19.06 15.82 -28.82
N LYS A 648 -20.15 16.51 -29.18
CA LYS A 648 -21.15 16.04 -30.14
C LYS A 648 -20.55 15.77 -31.51
N GLY A 649 -20.89 14.60 -32.05
CA GLY A 649 -20.34 14.10 -33.31
C GLY A 649 -18.94 13.48 -33.21
N VAL A 650 -18.24 13.64 -32.08
CA VAL A 650 -16.91 13.05 -31.84
C VAL A 650 -16.96 11.93 -30.82
N PHE A 651 -17.65 12.11 -29.69
CA PHE A 651 -17.84 11.08 -28.66
C PHE A 651 -19.17 11.21 -27.92
N ASP A 652 -19.63 10.09 -27.35
CA ASP A 652 -20.76 10.08 -26.41
C ASP A 652 -20.25 10.23 -24.98
N CYS A 653 -20.98 10.98 -24.14
CA CYS A 653 -20.72 11.05 -22.71
C CYS A 653 -21.70 10.17 -21.92
N ARG A 654 -21.23 9.65 -20.77
CA ARG A 654 -22.04 8.97 -19.76
C ARG A 654 -21.56 9.38 -18.37
N LYS A 655 -22.48 9.50 -17.42
CA LYS A 655 -22.18 9.75 -16.01
C LYS A 655 -22.44 8.50 -15.18
N ASN A 656 -21.66 8.31 -14.12
CA ASN A 656 -21.89 7.26 -13.13
C ASN A 656 -21.57 7.77 -11.72
N VAL A 657 -22.56 7.72 -10.84
CA VAL A 657 -22.39 8.08 -9.42
C VAL A 657 -22.21 6.78 -8.65
N LEU A 658 -21.00 6.53 -8.16
CA LEU A 658 -20.68 5.26 -7.50
C LEU A 658 -21.41 5.10 -6.16
N GLY A 659 -21.71 6.21 -5.49
CA GLY A 659 -22.41 6.23 -4.20
C GLY A 659 -21.74 5.33 -3.15
N HIS A 660 -22.57 4.67 -2.35
CA HIS A 660 -22.13 3.88 -1.19
C HIS A 660 -21.37 2.59 -1.51
N MET A 661 -21.34 2.14 -2.78
CA MET A 661 -20.50 1.01 -3.17
C MET A 661 -19.03 1.24 -2.81
N GLN A 662 -18.60 2.51 -2.75
CA GLN A 662 -17.26 2.92 -2.38
C GLN A 662 -16.88 2.60 -0.93
N GLN A 663 -17.83 2.31 -0.04
CA GLN A 663 -17.49 1.81 1.31
C GLN A 663 -16.87 0.41 1.30
N GLY A 664 -17.02 -0.29 0.17
CA GLY A 664 -16.59 -1.67 0.00
C GLY A 664 -17.50 -2.65 0.73
N GLY A 665 -17.23 -3.94 0.51
CA GLY A 665 -17.78 -5.02 1.32
C GLY A 665 -16.72 -5.50 2.30
N THR A 666 -15.94 -6.47 1.85
CA THR A 666 -14.84 -7.04 2.64
C THR A 666 -13.62 -6.11 2.62
N PRO A 667 -12.99 -5.80 3.79
CA PRO A 667 -11.79 -4.97 3.84
C PRO A 667 -10.61 -5.60 3.11
N THR A 668 -9.78 -4.75 2.50
CA THR A 668 -8.52 -5.14 1.85
C THR A 668 -7.50 -5.65 2.87
N PRO A 669 -6.47 -6.40 2.43
CA PRO A 669 -5.40 -6.83 3.32
C PRO A 669 -4.74 -5.66 4.05
N PHE A 670 -4.55 -4.53 3.36
CA PHE A 670 -4.03 -3.31 3.95
C PHE A 670 -4.92 -2.80 5.10
N ASP A 671 -6.21 -2.58 4.86
CA ASP A 671 -7.11 -2.03 5.90
C ASP A 671 -7.29 -2.99 7.09
N ARG A 672 -7.25 -4.31 6.86
CA ARG A 672 -7.27 -5.31 7.94
C ARG A 672 -6.02 -5.23 8.80
N ASN A 673 -4.83 -5.22 8.17
CA ASN A 673 -3.56 -5.15 8.88
C ASN A 673 -3.38 -3.79 9.57
N PHE A 674 -3.69 -2.70 8.86
CA PHE A 674 -3.59 -1.34 9.38
C PHE A 674 -4.52 -1.12 10.57
N GLY A 675 -5.79 -1.53 10.46
CA GLY A 675 -6.73 -1.51 11.58
C GLY A 675 -6.24 -2.35 12.77
N THR A 676 -5.73 -3.56 12.51
CA THR A 676 -5.17 -4.42 13.56
C THR A 676 -4.00 -3.75 14.29
N LYS A 677 -3.08 -3.12 13.57
CA LYS A 677 -1.93 -2.42 14.16
C LYS A 677 -2.36 -1.17 14.94
N MET A 678 -3.29 -0.40 14.39
CA MET A 678 -3.87 0.78 15.04
C MET A 678 -4.52 0.42 16.38
N GLY A 679 -5.41 -0.59 16.38
CA GLY A 679 -6.10 -1.03 17.60
C GLY A 679 -5.15 -1.54 18.68
N ALA A 680 -4.15 -2.34 18.29
CA ALA A 680 -3.14 -2.84 19.22
C ALA A 680 -2.32 -1.71 19.85
N LYS A 681 -1.80 -0.81 19.01
CA LYS A 681 -0.95 0.30 19.46
C LYS A 681 -1.71 1.31 20.33
N ALA A 682 -2.97 1.58 20.01
CA ALA A 682 -3.84 2.46 20.78
C ALA A 682 -3.99 1.98 22.22
N VAL A 683 -4.27 0.69 22.43
CA VAL A 683 -4.50 0.15 23.78
C VAL A 683 -3.20 0.01 24.58
N LEU A 684 -2.09 -0.32 23.93
CA LEU A 684 -0.78 -0.31 24.60
C LEU A 684 -0.44 1.10 25.11
N TRP A 685 -0.60 2.11 24.27
CA TRP A 685 -0.39 3.50 24.67
C TRP A 685 -1.33 3.94 25.79
N LEU A 686 -2.63 3.60 25.71
CA LEU A 686 -3.57 3.87 26.79
C LEU A 686 -3.15 3.19 28.09
N THR A 687 -2.68 1.95 28.03
CA THR A 687 -2.22 1.20 29.21
C THR A 687 -1.07 1.91 29.92
N ASP A 688 -0.13 2.47 29.16
CA ASP A 688 0.99 3.22 29.73
C ASP A 688 0.52 4.60 30.24
N LYS A 689 -0.32 5.30 29.48
CA LYS A 689 -0.90 6.59 29.91
C LYS A 689 -1.75 6.47 31.17
N LEU A 690 -2.51 5.39 31.31
CA LEU A 690 -3.30 5.11 32.52
C LEU A 690 -2.42 5.00 33.77
N LYS A 691 -1.22 4.42 33.65
CA LYS A 691 -0.24 4.36 34.76
C LYS A 691 0.29 5.76 35.11
N GLU A 692 0.58 6.58 34.10
CA GLU A 692 1.06 7.96 34.28
C GLU A 692 -0.01 8.88 34.90
N CYS A 693 -1.28 8.67 34.54
CA CYS A 693 -2.41 9.48 34.97
C CYS A 693 -3.05 9.00 36.29
N TYR A 694 -2.58 7.91 36.89
CA TYR A 694 -3.08 7.42 38.17
C TYR A 694 -2.56 8.29 39.33
N ARG A 695 -3.46 9.04 39.98
CA ARG A 695 -3.14 9.96 41.08
C ARG A 695 -4.18 9.86 42.19
N HIS A 696 -3.71 9.77 43.44
CA HIS A 696 -4.58 9.78 44.64
C HIS A 696 -5.73 8.75 44.60
N GLY A 697 -5.49 7.55 44.04
CA GLY A 697 -6.49 6.49 43.96
C GLY A 697 -7.48 6.60 42.80
N ARG A 698 -7.40 7.63 41.95
CA ARG A 698 -8.23 7.81 40.75
C ARG A 698 -7.40 8.09 39.49
N ILE A 699 -7.97 7.85 38.32
CA ILE A 699 -7.40 8.30 37.04
C ILE A 699 -7.77 9.78 36.86
N PHE A 700 -6.77 10.62 36.59
CA PHE A 700 -7.00 12.03 36.27
C PHE A 700 -6.02 12.51 35.20
N ALA A 701 -6.54 12.71 34.00
CA ALA A 701 -5.80 13.01 32.78
C ALA A 701 -6.32 14.32 32.15
N ASN A 702 -5.68 15.43 32.50
CA ASN A 702 -6.04 16.77 32.02
C ASN A 702 -4.94 17.46 31.20
N THR A 703 -3.93 16.71 30.76
CA THR A 703 -2.85 17.25 29.92
C THR A 703 -3.17 17.03 28.43
N PRO A 704 -2.67 17.89 27.51
CA PRO A 704 -2.93 17.72 26.07
C PRO A 704 -2.51 16.35 25.52
N ASP A 705 -1.39 15.80 26.01
CA ASP A 705 -0.85 14.50 25.60
C ASP A 705 -1.67 13.30 26.12
N SER A 706 -2.71 13.51 26.91
CA SER A 706 -3.65 12.46 27.32
C SER A 706 -4.80 12.22 26.33
N ALA A 707 -4.94 13.08 25.31
CA ALA A 707 -6.00 12.99 24.31
C ALA A 707 -5.43 13.16 22.90
N CYS A 708 -5.21 12.05 22.21
CA CYS A 708 -4.42 12.04 20.97
C CYS A 708 -5.16 11.40 19.78
N VAL A 709 -4.80 11.82 18.56
CA VAL A 709 -5.02 11.03 17.35
C VAL A 709 -3.83 10.08 17.19
N LEU A 710 -4.10 8.79 17.00
CA LEU A 710 -3.11 7.83 16.54
C LEU A 710 -3.12 7.83 15.01
N GLY A 711 -2.16 8.53 14.40
CA GLY A 711 -2.05 8.66 12.96
C GLY A 711 -0.77 8.04 12.39
N MET A 712 -0.78 7.70 11.11
CA MET A 712 0.42 7.32 10.38
C MET A 712 0.97 8.55 9.65
N LYS A 713 2.20 8.98 9.97
CA LYS A 713 2.91 9.98 9.17
C LYS A 713 4.19 9.39 8.60
N LYS A 714 4.34 9.44 7.29
CA LYS A 714 5.44 8.83 6.51
C LYS A 714 5.58 7.33 6.81
N ARG A 715 6.41 6.97 7.79
CA ARG A 715 6.73 5.58 8.19
C ARG A 715 6.37 5.26 9.64
N ALA A 716 5.94 6.26 10.41
CA ALA A 716 5.76 6.13 11.85
C ALA A 716 4.30 6.30 12.25
N MET A 717 3.86 5.42 13.15
CA MET A 717 2.59 5.58 13.86
C MET A 717 2.87 6.51 15.05
N ILE A 718 2.31 7.71 15.03
CA ILE A 718 2.55 8.76 16.03
C ILE A 718 1.26 9.11 16.75
N PHE A 719 1.39 9.47 18.03
CA PHE A 719 0.31 10.05 18.82
C PHE A 719 0.48 11.56 18.79
N GLN A 720 -0.55 12.27 18.34
CA GLN A 720 -0.55 13.73 18.27
C GLN A 720 -1.72 14.25 19.11
N PRO A 721 -1.49 15.20 20.04
CA PRO A 721 -2.58 15.81 20.80
C PRO A 721 -3.67 16.37 19.88
N LEU A 722 -4.93 16.15 20.25
CA LEU A 722 -6.07 16.66 19.48
C LEU A 722 -6.04 18.19 19.38
N SER A 723 -5.60 18.87 20.44
CA SER A 723 -5.44 20.33 20.50
C SER A 723 -4.51 20.86 19.41
N ASP A 724 -3.39 20.18 19.18
CA ASP A 724 -2.32 20.63 18.29
C ASP A 724 -2.74 20.51 16.82
N LEU A 725 -3.64 19.55 16.53
CA LEU A 725 -4.16 19.34 15.19
C LEU A 725 -5.21 20.37 14.77
N LYS A 726 -5.73 21.20 15.69
CA LYS A 726 -6.71 22.25 15.36
C LYS A 726 -6.15 23.23 14.30
N GLU A 727 -4.87 23.57 14.40
CA GLU A 727 -4.23 24.54 13.49
C GLU A 727 -4.09 23.99 12.06
N ASP A 728 -3.90 22.67 11.90
CA ASP A 728 -3.82 21.97 10.61
C ASP A 728 -5.20 21.54 10.09
N THR A 729 -6.30 21.97 10.71
CA THR A 729 -7.66 21.57 10.35
C THR A 729 -8.45 22.70 9.73
N ASP A 730 -9.12 22.41 8.61
CA ASP A 730 -10.25 23.19 8.10
C ASP A 730 -11.55 22.54 8.61
N PHE A 731 -12.19 23.19 9.58
CA PHE A 731 -13.43 22.69 10.20
C PHE A 731 -14.66 22.89 9.32
N GLU A 732 -14.67 23.91 8.45
CA GLU A 732 -15.80 24.20 7.56
C GLU A 732 -15.91 23.12 6.49
N HIS A 733 -14.80 22.82 5.84
CA HIS A 733 -14.72 21.83 4.77
C HIS A 733 -14.40 20.42 5.27
N ARG A 734 -14.04 20.29 6.56
CA ARG A 734 -13.76 19.02 7.25
C ARG A 734 -12.59 18.26 6.61
N ILE A 735 -11.49 18.95 6.37
CA ILE A 735 -10.27 18.41 5.75
C ILE A 735 -9.01 18.89 6.46
N PRO A 736 -7.88 18.18 6.37
CA PRO A 736 -6.58 18.71 6.77
C PRO A 736 -6.11 19.79 5.79
N LYS A 737 -5.42 20.81 6.29
CA LYS A 737 -4.84 21.87 5.45
C LYS A 737 -3.66 21.37 4.61
N THR A 738 -2.94 20.38 5.12
CA THR A 738 -1.78 19.78 4.43
C THR A 738 -2.03 18.32 4.08
N GLN A 739 -1.85 17.97 2.81
CA GLN A 739 -2.12 16.63 2.31
C GLN A 739 -1.03 16.14 1.35
N TRP A 740 -0.40 15.01 1.70
CA TRP A 740 0.78 14.51 0.99
C TRP A 740 0.50 14.09 -0.45
N TRP A 741 -0.73 13.74 -0.80
CA TRP A 741 -1.10 13.16 -2.09
C TRP A 741 -1.36 14.24 -3.17
N LEU A 742 -1.55 15.51 -2.79
CA LEU A 742 -1.72 16.62 -3.74
C LEU A 742 -0.51 16.77 -4.66
N LYS A 743 0.69 16.48 -4.15
CA LYS A 743 1.93 16.48 -4.95
C LYS A 743 1.97 15.42 -6.07
N LEU A 744 1.04 14.46 -6.07
CA LEU A 744 0.92 13.47 -7.14
C LEU A 744 0.05 13.94 -8.30
N ARG A 745 -0.68 15.07 -8.17
CA ARG A 745 -1.56 15.58 -9.23
C ARG A 745 -0.82 15.93 -10.53
N PRO A 746 0.39 16.51 -10.51
CA PRO A 746 1.17 16.71 -11.73
C PRO A 746 1.44 15.41 -12.48
N ILE A 747 1.71 14.30 -11.77
CA ILE A 747 1.94 12.98 -12.37
C ILE A 747 0.70 12.51 -13.14
N LEU A 748 -0.50 12.72 -12.60
CA LEU A 748 -1.76 12.39 -13.30
C LEU A 748 -1.86 13.14 -14.63
N LYS A 749 -1.63 14.45 -14.62
CA LYS A 749 -1.67 15.30 -15.82
C LYS A 749 -0.60 14.91 -16.86
N ILE A 750 0.64 14.64 -16.42
CA ILE A 750 1.73 14.17 -17.31
C ILE A 750 1.34 12.86 -17.97
N LEU A 751 0.91 11.86 -17.17
CA LEU A 751 0.53 10.55 -17.68
C LEU A 751 -0.72 10.61 -18.56
N ALA A 752 -1.51 11.69 -18.52
CA ALA A 752 -2.62 11.96 -19.43
C ALA A 752 -2.24 12.79 -20.66
N LYS A 753 -0.98 13.24 -20.82
CA LYS A 753 -0.47 14.06 -21.94
C LYS A 753 -0.87 15.54 -21.89
N TYR A 754 -1.16 16.08 -20.72
CA TYR A 754 -1.32 17.52 -20.56
C TYR A 754 0.03 18.23 -20.56
N LYS A 755 0.11 19.38 -21.21
CA LYS A 755 1.30 20.25 -21.14
C LYS A 755 1.28 20.95 -19.78
N ILE A 756 2.20 20.57 -18.89
CA ILE A 756 2.37 21.21 -17.60
C ILE A 756 3.84 21.50 -17.37
N THR A 757 4.14 22.53 -16.59
CA THR A 757 5.50 22.76 -16.10
C THR A 757 5.79 21.74 -15.01
N LEU A 758 6.75 20.85 -15.26
CA LEU A 758 7.24 19.89 -14.28
C LEU A 758 8.10 20.64 -13.28
N ASP A 759 7.65 20.69 -12.02
CA ASP A 759 8.49 21.20 -10.95
C ASP A 759 9.63 20.18 -10.72
N THR A 760 10.84 20.58 -11.11
CA THR A 760 12.08 19.81 -10.97
C THR A 760 12.94 20.32 -9.81
N SER A 761 12.40 21.23 -8.97
CA SER A 761 13.14 21.88 -7.89
C SER A 761 13.55 20.91 -6.77
N GLU A 762 12.80 19.83 -6.54
CA GLU A 762 13.17 18.75 -5.62
C GLU A 762 13.81 17.59 -6.39
N THR A 763 15.14 17.60 -6.47
CA THR A 763 15.88 16.41 -6.90
C THR A 763 15.82 15.36 -5.80
N ALA A 764 15.25 14.18 -6.07
CA ALA A 764 15.41 13.03 -5.19
C ALA A 764 16.89 12.64 -5.14
N THR A 765 17.57 13.05 -4.08
CA THR A 765 18.99 12.72 -3.88
C THR A 765 19.15 11.23 -3.64
N LEU A 766 20.28 10.69 -4.10
CA LEU A 766 20.64 9.30 -3.83
C LEU A 766 20.83 9.12 -2.31
N GLU A 767 19.96 8.35 -1.67
CA GLU A 767 20.03 8.08 -0.23
C GLU A 767 20.79 6.77 0.01
N HIS A 768 21.76 6.77 0.93
CA HIS A 768 22.46 5.55 1.32
C HIS A 768 21.62 4.69 2.27
N VAL A 769 21.60 3.37 2.04
CA VAL A 769 20.86 2.41 2.88
C VAL A 769 21.56 2.23 4.21
N ILE A 770 22.89 2.20 4.17
CA ILE A 770 23.74 2.15 5.36
C ILE A 770 24.06 3.60 5.73
N LYS A 771 23.37 4.15 6.74
CA LYS A 771 23.92 5.32 7.44
C LYS A 771 25.25 4.87 8.02
N LYS A 772 26.39 5.32 7.47
CA LYS A 772 27.70 5.15 8.10
C LYS A 772 27.51 5.52 9.57
N ARG A 773 27.65 4.54 10.47
CA ARG A 773 27.75 4.82 11.90
C ARG A 773 28.87 5.84 12.01
N GLY A 774 28.55 7.08 12.36
CA GLY A 774 29.56 8.04 12.74
C GLY A 774 30.38 7.38 13.84
N THR A 775 31.68 7.27 13.61
CA THR A 775 32.63 7.09 14.71
C THR A 775 32.38 8.23 15.69
N VAL A 776 31.95 7.82 16.90
CA VAL A 776 31.86 8.53 18.19
C VAL A 776 31.90 10.06 18.13
#